data_AF-A0A2S9XFL3-F1
#
_entry.id   AF-A0A2S9XFL3-F1
#
_cell.length_a   1.000
_cell.length_b   1.000
_cell.length_c   1.000
_cell.angle_alpha   90.00
_cell.angle_beta   90.00
_cell.angle_gamma   90.00
#
_symmetry.space_group_name_H-M   'P 1'
#
loop_
_entity.id
_entity.type
_entity.pdbx_description
1 polymer ?
#
loop_
_entity_poly.entity_id
_entity_poly.type
_entity_poly.pdbx_seq_one_letter_code
_entity_poly.pdbx_strand_id
1 'polypeptide(L)'
;MKDTDCVRVEGTGLSIEDVVRVCRKGARAELSDAAGVRARMRASRDMVSDAVEQQEPIYGVTTGFGGMAHVPIPREEAAALQTNMLWYHKTGSGRLLALDDVRAAMLLRANSLAQGISGIRVELVERLLDFLNRGVTPHVPEHGSIGASGDLVPLAYIAGSITGLDDAFHVDHEGETIGARTLGARLGIEPMALEPKEGLALMNGTSVMTGVAATVVHDAERLLAVAMHAHALFIQALRGTNQSFHPFIHRHKPHRGQRWAANHMFDLLSGSQLSLDQVHGRHLYREGELIQDRYSLRCLPQFLGPIVDGLACIRAQVEVEINSVTDNPLIDADNHAAYNGGNFLGQYIGVAMDQLRYYLGLLAKHLDVQIAQLVAPEFSKGLPASLIGNTERSVNMGLKGLQLSANSLMPLLGYYGNTLADRFPTHAEQFNQNINSQGLGSANLARRSIELLQQYLAMCLVFAVQAVDLRTKLVAGNYDASASLSLATLATYRAVRELTDNPARPERAFLFNDDERVLDADIRRITEDLAHGELLASAVSDTLASLRDIDRARAVTPTPTPTPTPTPTPTATPAPSTVNVAESLERGARDYPERVAVLFEGATLSYGELDRRVNRLANTLRELGVGRGDRVALLLPNTPDFVIAYLGIQKRGAIAVSVSPALKPAELEFLLGDCTAKAILSTSALLAQVPELDSLEHRLAVDADEGLPRLLAAASDAARAEPMAWDDPCAIVYSSGTTGVPKGATLSHGNVISNTRAKRRYLDIRPDDRLLLFMPLFHCFGQNAVMNASLYAGATLVLMRRFEPRRVLSTIAEAGVTMFFGIPTTFAVLLDRLESLGSIRYCFSAAATLPVELERRWRERFSIPLHQGYGLTETSPFASYNHNERYKLGSIGTPIEGTEMKIVDVETGADLSAGETGEILIRGENVMLGYWRRPDETRAMIDADGWLHSGDAGRMDLDGYFYLVDRLKDMINVGGLKVYPAEVEGVLHQHPAVAEIAVFGVEDAFLGEQVHAHVVLAEGADVGVAELQRFCRERIANFKVPTVMHLVDELPKGRTGKVLKRLLRKRG
;
A
#
# COMPACT_ATOMS: atom_id res chain seq x y z
N MET A 1 -15.25 -28.68 -45.03
CA MET A 1 -14.99 -27.54 -44.14
C MET A 1 -13.49 -27.45 -43.94
N LYS A 2 -12.88 -26.28 -44.13
CA LYS A 2 -11.42 -26.11 -44.08
C LYS A 2 -10.88 -26.54 -42.70
N ASP A 3 -9.65 -27.02 -42.69
CA ASP A 3 -8.79 -27.42 -41.56
C ASP A 3 -8.59 -26.34 -40.47
N THR A 4 -9.39 -25.26 -40.50
CA THR A 4 -9.27 -24.05 -39.68
C THR A 4 -10.11 -24.08 -38.40
N ASP A 5 -10.95 -25.11 -38.15
CA ASP A 5 -11.86 -25.17 -36.98
C ASP A 5 -11.32 -25.99 -35.79
N CYS A 6 -10.11 -26.52 -35.91
CA CYS A 6 -9.45 -27.29 -34.86
C CYS A 6 -8.22 -26.54 -34.33
N VAL A 7 -8.13 -26.36 -33.01
CA VAL A 7 -6.95 -25.85 -32.30
C VAL A 7 -6.06 -27.05 -31.94
N ARG A 8 -4.82 -27.06 -32.46
CA ARG A 8 -3.84 -28.10 -32.18
C ARG A 8 -3.09 -27.79 -30.89
N VAL A 9 -3.08 -28.74 -29.96
CA VAL A 9 -2.40 -28.62 -28.67
C VAL A 9 -1.03 -29.27 -28.78
N GLU A 10 0.02 -28.45 -28.64
CA GLU A 10 1.43 -28.87 -28.85
C GLU A 10 2.32 -28.64 -27.64
N GLY A 11 1.81 -28.00 -26.58
CA GLY A 11 2.62 -27.57 -25.46
C GLY A 11 2.88 -26.07 -25.44
N THR A 12 2.84 -25.42 -26.61
CA THR A 12 3.17 -24.01 -26.80
C THR A 12 2.35 -23.44 -27.96
N GLY A 13 2.41 -22.12 -28.16
CA GLY A 13 1.85 -21.45 -29.34
C GLY A 13 0.37 -21.10 -29.28
N LEU A 14 -0.33 -21.36 -28.17
CA LEU A 14 -1.71 -20.91 -28.00
C LEU A 14 -1.76 -19.40 -27.74
N SER A 15 -2.58 -18.66 -28.49
CA SER A 15 -2.91 -17.27 -28.17
C SER A 15 -4.19 -17.17 -27.34
N ILE A 16 -4.47 -15.98 -26.80
CA ILE A 16 -5.77 -15.70 -26.15
C ILE A 16 -6.94 -15.97 -27.11
N GLU A 17 -6.80 -15.70 -28.41
CA GLU A 17 -7.84 -15.96 -29.40
C GLU A 17 -8.10 -17.45 -29.58
N ASP A 18 -7.07 -18.30 -29.58
CA ASP A 18 -7.26 -19.74 -29.65
C ASP A 18 -7.97 -20.27 -28.41
N VAL A 19 -7.64 -19.75 -27.22
CA VAL A 19 -8.36 -20.06 -25.98
C VAL A 19 -9.84 -19.70 -26.11
N VAL A 20 -10.15 -18.47 -26.56
CA VAL A 20 -11.53 -18.00 -26.73
C VAL A 20 -12.30 -18.77 -27.80
N ARG A 21 -11.64 -19.17 -28.89
CA ARG A 21 -12.26 -20.00 -29.94
C ARG A 21 -12.73 -21.34 -29.38
N VAL A 22 -11.95 -21.98 -28.52
CA VAL A 22 -12.33 -23.26 -27.91
C VAL A 22 -13.37 -23.04 -26.81
N CYS A 23 -13.14 -22.09 -25.90
CA CYS A 23 -13.99 -21.98 -24.71
C CYS A 23 -15.37 -21.37 -25.00
N ARG A 24 -15.45 -20.35 -25.88
CA ARG A 24 -16.71 -19.64 -26.22
C ARG A 24 -17.31 -20.03 -27.56
N LYS A 25 -16.48 -20.29 -28.58
CA LYS A 25 -16.96 -20.56 -29.95
C LYS A 25 -17.08 -22.05 -30.26
N GLY A 26 -16.77 -22.93 -29.31
CA GLY A 26 -16.89 -24.38 -29.46
C GLY A 26 -15.94 -24.98 -30.51
N ALA A 27 -14.83 -24.29 -30.85
CA ALA A 27 -13.83 -24.85 -31.74
C ALA A 27 -13.27 -26.16 -31.15
N ARG A 28 -13.04 -27.16 -32.00
CA ARG A 28 -12.51 -28.45 -31.54
C ARG A 28 -11.06 -28.28 -31.10
N ALA A 29 -10.62 -29.02 -30.09
CA ALA A 29 -9.23 -29.08 -29.68
C ALA A 29 -8.71 -30.52 -29.75
N GLU A 30 -7.53 -30.72 -30.33
CA GLU A 30 -6.92 -32.03 -30.50
C GLU A 30 -5.43 -31.97 -30.16
N LEU A 31 -4.91 -33.04 -29.53
CA LEU A 31 -3.48 -33.18 -29.30
C LEU A 31 -2.79 -33.34 -30.65
N SER A 32 -1.71 -32.59 -30.89
CA SER A 32 -1.03 -32.60 -32.18
C SER A 32 -0.38 -33.95 -32.49
N ASP A 33 -0.46 -34.34 -33.76
CA ASP A 33 0.23 -35.51 -34.31
C ASP A 33 1.68 -35.19 -34.72
N ALA A 34 2.16 -33.97 -34.45
CA ALA A 34 3.55 -33.59 -34.69
C ALA A 34 4.52 -34.59 -34.04
N ALA A 35 5.53 -34.99 -34.81
CA ALA A 35 6.51 -35.97 -34.36
C ALA A 35 7.17 -35.50 -33.06
N GLY A 36 7.05 -36.31 -31.99
CA GLY A 36 7.67 -36.05 -30.70
C GLY A 36 6.70 -35.72 -29.57
N VAL A 37 5.48 -35.22 -29.80
CA VAL A 37 4.53 -34.82 -28.72
C VAL A 37 4.18 -35.98 -27.79
N ARG A 38 3.60 -37.03 -28.37
CA ARG A 38 3.24 -38.24 -27.62
C ARG A 38 4.47 -38.98 -27.11
N ALA A 39 5.61 -38.84 -27.79
CA ALA A 39 6.85 -39.53 -27.42
C ALA A 39 7.48 -38.94 -26.16
N ARG A 40 7.62 -37.61 -26.06
CA ARG A 40 8.16 -36.95 -24.86
C ARG A 40 7.24 -37.10 -23.63
N MET A 41 5.92 -37.07 -23.84
CA MET A 41 4.97 -37.36 -22.76
C MET A 41 5.17 -38.77 -22.20
N ARG A 42 5.25 -39.79 -23.08
CA ARG A 42 5.56 -41.17 -22.66
C ARG A 42 6.90 -41.26 -21.94
N ALA A 43 7.95 -40.63 -22.47
CA ALA A 43 9.27 -40.63 -21.83
C ALA A 43 9.24 -40.07 -20.41
N SER A 44 8.56 -38.94 -20.18
CA SER A 44 8.42 -38.38 -18.82
C SER A 44 7.61 -39.27 -17.88
N ARG A 45 6.56 -39.93 -18.38
CA ARG A 45 5.74 -40.86 -17.59
C ARG A 45 6.51 -42.13 -17.22
N ASP A 46 7.25 -42.69 -18.18
CA ASP A 46 8.02 -43.91 -17.97
C ASP A 46 9.14 -43.66 -16.94
N MET A 47 9.81 -42.51 -16.99
CA MET A 47 10.78 -42.11 -15.97
C MET A 47 10.17 -42.04 -14.56
N VAL A 48 8.96 -41.49 -14.40
CA VAL A 48 8.27 -41.46 -13.10
C VAL A 48 7.94 -42.89 -12.64
N SER A 49 7.50 -43.77 -13.54
CA SER A 49 7.23 -45.17 -13.22
C SER A 49 8.48 -45.87 -12.71
N ASP A 50 9.60 -45.73 -13.42
CA ASP A 50 10.88 -46.34 -13.06
C ASP A 50 11.37 -45.87 -11.69
N ALA A 51 11.24 -44.56 -11.41
CA ALA A 51 11.65 -43.98 -10.13
C ALA A 51 10.78 -44.46 -8.96
N VAL A 52 9.47 -44.64 -9.16
CA VAL A 52 8.57 -45.22 -8.15
C VAL A 52 8.89 -46.69 -7.90
N GLU A 53 9.19 -47.47 -8.95
CA GLU A 53 9.62 -48.86 -8.81
C GLU A 53 10.90 -48.99 -7.99
N GLN A 54 11.82 -48.05 -8.17
CA GLN A 54 13.09 -47.94 -7.44
C GLN A 54 12.96 -47.28 -6.06
N GLN A 55 11.75 -46.83 -5.67
CA GLN A 55 11.51 -46.11 -4.41
C GLN A 55 12.39 -44.86 -4.24
N GLU A 56 12.67 -44.17 -5.35
CA GLU A 56 13.40 -42.91 -5.31
C GLU A 56 12.54 -41.81 -4.66
N PRO A 57 13.11 -40.93 -3.83
CA PRO A 57 12.37 -39.86 -3.19
C PRO A 57 12.01 -38.76 -4.21
N ILE A 58 10.72 -38.63 -4.52
CA ILE A 58 10.16 -37.63 -5.43
C ILE A 58 9.00 -36.93 -4.71
N TYR A 59 9.08 -35.60 -4.62
CA TYR A 59 8.09 -34.76 -3.95
C TYR A 59 6.67 -35.06 -4.45
N GLY A 60 5.79 -35.41 -3.51
CA GLY A 60 4.38 -35.67 -3.77
C GLY A 60 4.10 -36.88 -4.67
N VAL A 61 5.10 -37.72 -4.92
CA VAL A 61 4.97 -38.97 -5.65
C VAL A 61 5.27 -40.15 -4.73
N THR A 62 6.46 -40.17 -4.15
CA THR A 62 6.89 -41.12 -3.10
C THR A 62 7.05 -40.42 -1.74
N THR A 63 6.56 -39.19 -1.63
CA THR A 63 6.43 -38.44 -0.38
C THR A 63 5.04 -37.81 -0.28
N GLY A 64 4.68 -37.30 0.91
CA GLY A 64 3.52 -36.43 1.10
C GLY A 64 3.67 -35.08 0.39
N PHE A 65 2.67 -34.21 0.57
CA PHE A 65 2.59 -32.89 -0.07
C PHE A 65 2.81 -31.76 0.94
N GLY A 66 3.17 -30.57 0.44
CA GLY A 66 3.23 -29.35 1.26
C GLY A 66 4.11 -29.48 2.51
N GLY A 67 3.64 -28.97 3.64
CA GLY A 67 4.31 -29.13 4.94
C GLY A 67 4.47 -30.59 5.41
N MET A 68 3.75 -31.52 4.78
CA MET A 68 3.84 -32.97 5.02
C MET A 68 4.78 -33.70 4.05
N ALA A 69 5.59 -33.00 3.27
CA ALA A 69 6.54 -33.62 2.32
C ALA A 69 7.60 -34.51 2.98
N HIS A 70 7.75 -34.44 4.30
CA HIS A 70 8.62 -35.33 5.08
C HIS A 70 8.05 -36.75 5.27
N VAL A 71 6.76 -36.97 4.97
CA VAL A 71 6.12 -38.28 5.10
C VAL A 71 6.48 -39.15 3.90
N PRO A 72 7.18 -40.29 4.06
CA PRO A 72 7.47 -41.20 2.95
C PRO A 72 6.22 -41.97 2.54
N ILE A 73 6.07 -42.24 1.24
CA ILE A 73 4.94 -42.97 0.66
C ILE A 73 5.46 -44.22 -0.06
N PRO A 74 5.05 -45.43 0.36
CA PRO A 74 5.43 -46.66 -0.32
C PRO A 74 4.91 -46.73 -1.76
N ARG A 75 5.62 -47.44 -2.64
CA ARG A 75 5.26 -47.64 -4.06
C ARG A 75 3.84 -48.17 -4.26
N GLU A 76 3.39 -49.07 -3.38
CA GLU A 76 2.03 -49.63 -3.41
C GLU A 76 0.93 -48.61 -3.10
N GLU A 77 1.28 -47.51 -2.41
CA GLU A 77 0.36 -46.43 -2.06
C GLU A 77 0.51 -45.20 -2.97
N ALA A 78 1.55 -45.14 -3.82
CA ALA A 78 1.84 -43.96 -4.66
C ALA A 78 0.67 -43.57 -5.58
N ALA A 79 -0.08 -44.54 -6.13
CA ALA A 79 -1.29 -44.28 -6.91
C ALA A 79 -2.49 -43.88 -6.04
N ALA A 80 -2.64 -44.49 -4.87
CA ALA A 80 -3.69 -44.15 -3.91
C ALA A 80 -3.52 -42.72 -3.38
N LEU A 81 -2.28 -42.27 -3.17
CA LEU A 81 -1.92 -40.90 -2.82
C LEU A 81 -2.49 -39.89 -3.84
N GLN A 82 -2.29 -40.14 -5.14
CA GLN A 82 -2.77 -39.26 -6.21
C GLN A 82 -4.30 -39.23 -6.30
N THR A 83 -4.97 -40.34 -5.98
CA THR A 83 -6.44 -40.39 -5.92
C THR A 83 -6.97 -39.67 -4.69
N ASN A 84 -6.35 -39.87 -3.53
CA ASN A 84 -6.75 -39.27 -2.26
C ASN A 84 -6.62 -37.74 -2.29
N MET A 85 -5.62 -37.20 -3.01
CA MET A 85 -5.48 -35.76 -3.15
C MET A 85 -6.62 -35.07 -3.89
N LEU A 86 -7.33 -35.77 -4.78
CA LEU A 86 -8.55 -35.22 -5.39
C LEU A 86 -9.65 -35.01 -4.35
N TRP A 87 -9.73 -35.89 -3.34
CA TRP A 87 -10.75 -35.84 -2.30
C TRP A 87 -10.51 -34.72 -1.30
N TYR A 88 -9.32 -34.65 -0.70
CA TYR A 88 -9.10 -33.66 0.37
C TYR A 88 -8.94 -32.23 -0.15
N HIS A 89 -8.67 -32.04 -1.44
CA HIS A 89 -8.72 -30.71 -2.09
C HIS A 89 -10.09 -30.33 -2.65
N LYS A 90 -11.11 -31.20 -2.57
CA LYS A 90 -12.48 -30.87 -3.00
C LYS A 90 -13.22 -30.03 -1.95
N THR A 91 -12.69 -28.85 -1.67
CA THR A 91 -13.12 -27.96 -0.56
C THR A 91 -13.46 -26.56 -1.03
N GLY A 92 -13.70 -26.39 -2.34
CA GLY A 92 -14.04 -25.10 -2.93
C GLY A 92 -15.39 -24.57 -2.46
N SER A 93 -15.53 -23.24 -2.44
CA SER A 93 -16.74 -22.54 -1.99
C SER A 93 -17.05 -21.31 -2.85
N GLY A 94 -18.15 -20.62 -2.55
CA GLY A 94 -18.63 -19.47 -3.33
C GLY A 94 -19.49 -19.87 -4.52
N ARG A 95 -19.64 -18.96 -5.49
CA ARG A 95 -20.33 -19.25 -6.76
C ARG A 95 -19.48 -20.18 -7.62
N LEU A 96 -20.11 -20.75 -8.64
CA LEU A 96 -19.39 -21.46 -9.69
C LEU A 96 -18.74 -20.45 -10.63
N LEU A 97 -17.53 -20.77 -11.10
CA LEU A 97 -16.90 -20.08 -12.21
C LEU A 97 -17.75 -20.22 -13.48
N ALA A 98 -17.63 -19.24 -14.38
CA ALA A 98 -18.27 -19.32 -15.69
C ALA A 98 -17.76 -20.54 -16.45
N LEU A 99 -18.66 -21.23 -17.18
CA LEU A 99 -18.30 -22.43 -17.94
C LEU A 99 -17.19 -22.15 -18.95
N ASP A 100 -17.19 -20.98 -19.59
CA ASP A 100 -16.14 -20.53 -20.50
C ASP A 100 -14.76 -20.49 -19.82
N ASP A 101 -14.70 -20.04 -18.56
CA ASP A 101 -13.45 -19.94 -17.81
C ASP A 101 -12.93 -21.33 -17.42
N VAL A 102 -13.83 -22.26 -17.09
CA VAL A 102 -13.48 -23.67 -16.85
C VAL A 102 -13.00 -24.36 -18.12
N ARG A 103 -13.68 -24.14 -19.26
CA ARG A 103 -13.26 -24.66 -20.56
C ARG A 103 -11.88 -24.11 -20.98
N ALA A 104 -11.63 -22.83 -20.72
CA ALA A 104 -10.30 -22.25 -20.91
C ALA A 104 -9.26 -22.96 -20.03
N ALA A 105 -9.55 -23.16 -18.74
CA ALA A 105 -8.65 -23.85 -17.83
C ALA A 105 -8.31 -25.29 -18.26
N MET A 106 -9.29 -26.03 -18.76
CA MET A 106 -9.08 -27.39 -19.30
C MET A 106 -8.15 -27.39 -20.51
N LEU A 107 -8.33 -26.44 -21.44
CA LEU A 107 -7.46 -26.31 -22.60
C LEU A 107 -6.02 -25.97 -22.18
N LEU A 108 -5.86 -25.01 -21.26
CA LEU A 108 -4.55 -24.61 -20.75
C LEU A 108 -3.85 -25.74 -19.99
N ARG A 109 -4.61 -26.54 -19.23
CA ARG A 109 -4.07 -27.73 -18.55
C ARG A 109 -3.61 -28.76 -19.58
N ALA A 110 -4.41 -29.06 -20.60
CA ALA A 110 -4.00 -29.96 -21.68
C ALA A 110 -2.76 -29.45 -22.42
N ASN A 111 -2.66 -28.14 -22.65
CA ASN A 111 -1.49 -27.51 -23.28
C ASN A 111 -0.23 -27.66 -22.41
N SER A 112 -0.28 -27.27 -21.13
CA SER A 112 0.85 -27.44 -20.19
C SER A 112 1.36 -28.89 -20.19
N LEU A 113 0.46 -29.87 -20.10
CA LEU A 113 0.81 -31.29 -20.03
C LEU A 113 1.40 -31.83 -21.34
N ALA A 114 0.98 -31.27 -22.49
CA ALA A 114 1.49 -31.65 -23.80
C ALA A 114 2.97 -31.29 -24.01
N GLN A 115 3.58 -30.44 -23.18
CA GLN A 115 5.04 -30.24 -23.20
C GLN A 115 5.81 -31.51 -22.83
N GLY A 116 5.18 -32.45 -22.11
CA GLY A 116 5.75 -33.76 -21.81
C GLY A 116 6.89 -33.73 -20.81
N ILE A 117 6.77 -32.86 -19.81
CA ILE A 117 7.67 -32.79 -18.64
C ILE A 117 6.89 -32.93 -17.32
N SER A 118 5.66 -33.43 -17.37
CA SER A 118 4.72 -33.50 -16.23
C SER A 118 4.53 -34.92 -15.68
N GLY A 119 5.06 -35.94 -16.37
CA GLY A 119 4.96 -37.34 -15.95
C GLY A 119 3.54 -37.91 -16.00
N ILE A 120 2.70 -37.48 -16.96
CA ILE A 120 1.30 -37.90 -17.10
C ILE A 120 1.10 -38.72 -18.37
N ARG A 121 0.14 -39.66 -18.33
CA ARG A 121 -0.29 -40.40 -19.53
C ARG A 121 -1.02 -39.53 -20.54
N VAL A 122 -0.89 -39.91 -21.81
CA VAL A 122 -1.49 -39.20 -22.96
C VAL A 122 -3.01 -39.24 -22.91
N GLU A 123 -3.56 -40.35 -22.44
CA GLU A 123 -4.98 -40.65 -22.37
C GLU A 123 -5.73 -39.65 -21.46
N LEU A 124 -5.10 -39.17 -20.38
CA LEU A 124 -5.69 -38.13 -19.51
C LEU A 124 -5.73 -36.76 -20.19
N VAL A 125 -4.72 -36.42 -20.99
CA VAL A 125 -4.71 -35.19 -21.78
C VAL A 125 -5.77 -35.27 -22.88
N GLU A 126 -5.88 -36.41 -23.56
CA GLU A 126 -6.95 -36.65 -24.54
C GLU A 126 -8.33 -36.61 -23.90
N ARG A 127 -8.50 -37.09 -22.66
CA ARG A 127 -9.76 -36.99 -21.91
C ARG A 127 -10.18 -35.54 -21.65
N LEU A 128 -9.26 -34.66 -21.29
CA LEU A 128 -9.53 -33.23 -21.14
C LEU A 128 -10.06 -32.62 -22.45
N LEU A 129 -9.39 -32.93 -23.57
CA LEU A 129 -9.77 -32.45 -24.90
C LEU A 129 -11.09 -33.05 -25.40
N ASP A 130 -11.34 -34.33 -25.11
CA ASP A 130 -12.60 -35.00 -25.43
C ASP A 130 -13.79 -34.37 -24.68
N PHE A 131 -13.64 -34.06 -23.39
CA PHE A 131 -14.67 -33.31 -22.64
C PHE A 131 -14.95 -31.93 -23.28
N LEU A 132 -13.90 -31.19 -23.67
CA LEU A 132 -14.07 -29.91 -24.37
C LEU A 132 -14.85 -30.06 -25.67
N ASN A 133 -14.53 -31.08 -26.45
CA ASN A 133 -15.17 -31.38 -27.75
C ASN A 133 -16.61 -31.90 -27.62
N ARG A 134 -16.94 -32.58 -26.51
CA ARG A 134 -18.29 -33.07 -26.20
C ARG A 134 -19.16 -32.07 -25.46
N GLY A 135 -18.63 -30.88 -25.14
CA GLY A 135 -19.36 -29.88 -24.37
C GLY A 135 -19.66 -30.34 -22.94
N VAL A 136 -18.73 -31.06 -22.31
CA VAL A 136 -18.81 -31.46 -20.90
C VAL A 136 -17.90 -30.55 -20.08
N THR A 137 -18.47 -29.79 -19.14
CA THR A 137 -17.72 -28.77 -18.39
C THR A 137 -17.86 -29.00 -16.88
N PRO A 138 -16.78 -29.28 -16.13
CA PRO A 138 -16.84 -29.43 -14.68
C PRO A 138 -17.37 -28.20 -13.94
N HIS A 139 -18.11 -28.43 -12.85
CA HIS A 139 -18.48 -27.36 -11.92
C HIS A 139 -17.30 -27.03 -11.00
N VAL A 140 -16.78 -25.81 -11.11
CA VAL A 140 -15.62 -25.34 -10.35
C VAL A 140 -16.01 -24.14 -9.48
N PRO A 141 -15.82 -24.19 -8.15
CA PRO A 141 -16.09 -23.05 -7.27
C PRO A 141 -15.07 -21.90 -7.43
N GLU A 142 -15.51 -20.67 -7.19
CA GLU A 142 -14.69 -19.44 -7.32
C GLU A 142 -13.67 -19.24 -6.18
N HIS A 143 -13.81 -19.95 -5.06
CA HIS A 143 -12.89 -19.89 -3.92
C HIS A 143 -12.22 -21.23 -3.66
N GLY A 144 -10.95 -21.18 -3.21
CA GLY A 144 -10.15 -22.35 -2.83
C GLY A 144 -8.70 -22.30 -3.29
N SER A 145 -8.36 -21.44 -4.25
CA SER A 145 -6.98 -21.20 -4.69
C SER A 145 -6.43 -19.89 -4.11
N ILE A 146 -5.21 -19.95 -3.58
CA ILE A 146 -4.40 -18.78 -3.21
C ILE A 146 -3.31 -18.49 -4.25
N GLY A 147 -3.24 -19.30 -5.31
CA GLY A 147 -2.22 -19.21 -6.35
C GLY A 147 -0.79 -19.35 -5.84
N ALA A 148 -0.57 -20.19 -4.83
CA ALA A 148 0.76 -20.54 -4.32
C ALA A 148 1.26 -21.79 -5.05
N SER A 149 0.71 -22.96 -4.75
CA SER A 149 0.93 -24.24 -5.46
C SER A 149 0.01 -24.38 -6.69
N GLY A 150 -0.25 -23.26 -7.37
CA GLY A 150 -1.27 -23.17 -8.41
C GLY A 150 -2.68 -23.32 -7.87
N ASP A 151 -3.59 -23.81 -8.71
CA ASP A 151 -5.03 -23.91 -8.50
C ASP A 151 -5.48 -25.29 -7.98
N LEU A 152 -4.80 -25.81 -6.95
CA LEU A 152 -5.04 -27.17 -6.42
C LEU A 152 -6.51 -27.50 -6.22
N VAL A 153 -7.24 -26.65 -5.47
CA VAL A 153 -8.66 -26.88 -5.17
C VAL A 153 -9.52 -26.81 -6.44
N PRO A 154 -9.52 -25.73 -7.25
CA PRO A 154 -10.26 -25.69 -8.51
C PRO A 154 -9.95 -26.86 -9.47
N LEU A 155 -8.67 -27.19 -9.65
CA LEU A 155 -8.26 -28.26 -10.54
C LEU A 155 -8.64 -29.65 -10.01
N ALA A 156 -8.83 -29.83 -8.69
CA ALA A 156 -9.37 -31.07 -8.13
C ALA A 156 -10.77 -31.40 -8.65
N TYR A 157 -11.61 -30.38 -8.83
CA TYR A 157 -12.95 -30.57 -9.40
C TYR A 157 -12.87 -31.03 -10.84
N ILE A 158 -11.99 -30.41 -11.65
CA ILE A 158 -11.76 -30.81 -13.04
C ILE A 158 -11.19 -32.23 -13.10
N ALA A 159 -10.15 -32.52 -12.33
CA ALA A 159 -9.48 -33.81 -12.28
C ALA A 159 -10.43 -34.95 -11.88
N GLY A 160 -11.22 -34.78 -10.81
CA GLY A 160 -12.21 -35.77 -10.39
C GLY A 160 -13.34 -35.98 -11.39
N SER A 161 -13.74 -34.94 -12.13
CA SER A 161 -14.72 -35.06 -13.20
C SER A 161 -14.17 -35.84 -14.41
N ILE A 162 -12.96 -35.52 -14.89
CA ILE A 162 -12.41 -36.18 -16.08
C ILE A 162 -12.03 -37.65 -15.83
N THR A 163 -11.66 -38.00 -14.60
CA THR A 163 -11.38 -39.39 -14.22
C THR A 163 -12.66 -40.19 -13.95
N GLY A 164 -13.81 -39.53 -13.82
CA GLY A 164 -15.06 -40.18 -13.43
C GLY A 164 -15.00 -40.75 -12.00
N LEU A 165 -14.34 -40.03 -11.08
CA LEU A 165 -14.01 -40.53 -9.74
C LEU A 165 -15.26 -40.84 -8.91
N ASP A 166 -16.25 -39.96 -8.89
CA ASP A 166 -17.47 -40.09 -8.09
C ASP A 166 -18.56 -39.13 -8.58
N ASP A 167 -19.83 -39.39 -8.27
CA ASP A 167 -20.93 -38.48 -8.61
C ASP A 167 -20.97 -37.19 -7.75
N ALA A 168 -20.15 -37.10 -6.69
CA ALA A 168 -19.89 -35.85 -5.99
C ALA A 168 -19.22 -34.77 -6.87
N PHE A 169 -18.60 -35.17 -7.97
CA PHE A 169 -18.03 -34.27 -8.98
C PHE A 169 -19.08 -34.00 -10.05
N HIS A 170 -19.61 -32.78 -10.09
CA HIS A 170 -20.68 -32.39 -11.00
C HIS A 170 -20.11 -31.74 -12.25
N VAL A 171 -20.81 -31.92 -13.37
CA VAL A 171 -20.50 -31.31 -14.66
C VAL A 171 -21.78 -30.69 -15.24
N ASP A 172 -21.61 -29.65 -16.04
CA ASP A 172 -22.60 -29.16 -16.98
C ASP A 172 -22.44 -29.90 -18.31
N HIS A 173 -23.56 -30.38 -18.85
CA HIS A 173 -23.65 -30.88 -20.20
C HIS A 173 -25.00 -30.51 -20.80
N GLU A 174 -24.98 -29.65 -21.83
CA GLU A 174 -26.19 -29.14 -22.50
C GLU A 174 -27.15 -28.41 -21.52
N GLY A 175 -26.62 -27.76 -20.49
CA GLY A 175 -27.39 -27.05 -19.46
C GLY A 175 -27.95 -27.95 -18.35
N GLU A 176 -27.66 -29.26 -18.39
CA GLU A 176 -27.99 -30.20 -17.33
C GLU A 176 -26.83 -30.33 -16.34
N THR A 177 -27.10 -30.17 -15.04
CA THR A 177 -26.15 -30.52 -13.98
C THR A 177 -26.26 -32.00 -13.63
N ILE A 178 -25.17 -32.75 -13.81
CA ILE A 178 -25.15 -34.21 -13.62
C ILE A 178 -23.83 -34.66 -12.95
N GLY A 179 -23.87 -35.78 -12.21
CA GLY A 179 -22.66 -36.40 -11.65
C GLY A 179 -21.75 -36.95 -12.75
N ALA A 180 -20.44 -36.76 -12.61
CA ALA A 180 -19.46 -37.08 -13.64
C ALA A 180 -19.41 -38.58 -13.96
N ARG A 181 -19.56 -39.45 -12.96
CA ARG A 181 -19.58 -40.91 -13.14
C ARG A 181 -20.86 -41.34 -13.89
N THR A 182 -21.99 -40.77 -13.52
CA THR A 182 -23.28 -41.00 -14.19
C THR A 182 -23.24 -40.54 -15.65
N LEU A 183 -22.71 -39.33 -15.92
CA LEU A 183 -22.59 -38.85 -17.29
C LEU A 183 -21.58 -39.69 -18.09
N GLY A 184 -20.48 -40.12 -17.49
CA GLY A 184 -19.51 -41.00 -18.12
C GLY A 184 -20.15 -42.29 -18.64
N ALA A 185 -20.97 -42.96 -17.80
CA ALA A 185 -21.72 -44.14 -18.22
C ALA A 185 -22.71 -43.84 -19.37
N ARG A 186 -23.35 -42.66 -19.38
CA ARG A 186 -24.25 -42.22 -20.46
C ARG A 186 -23.52 -42.01 -21.79
N LEU A 187 -22.29 -41.49 -21.74
CA LEU A 187 -21.50 -41.13 -22.92
C LEU A 187 -20.52 -42.22 -23.37
N GLY A 188 -20.52 -43.38 -22.69
CA GLY A 188 -19.57 -44.48 -22.94
C GLY A 188 -18.12 -44.12 -22.59
N ILE A 189 -17.93 -43.26 -21.59
CA ILE A 189 -16.62 -42.81 -21.11
C ILE A 189 -16.29 -43.56 -19.83
N GLU A 190 -15.30 -44.46 -19.90
CA GLU A 190 -14.88 -45.28 -18.77
C GLU A 190 -14.10 -44.46 -17.70
N PRO A 191 -14.29 -44.76 -16.40
CA PRO A 191 -13.48 -44.20 -15.33
C PRO A 191 -11.99 -44.54 -15.48
N MET A 192 -11.11 -43.61 -15.08
CA MET A 192 -9.65 -43.79 -15.13
C MET A 192 -9.06 -43.71 -13.73
N ALA A 193 -8.34 -44.76 -13.31
CA ALA A 193 -7.53 -44.73 -12.10
C ALA A 193 -6.24 -43.94 -12.36
N LEU A 194 -5.85 -43.09 -11.40
CA LEU A 194 -4.62 -42.31 -11.48
C LEU A 194 -3.39 -43.18 -11.18
N GLU A 195 -2.34 -42.99 -11.97
CA GLU A 195 -0.98 -43.49 -11.72
C GLU A 195 -0.20 -42.50 -10.84
N PRO A 196 0.98 -42.90 -10.29
CA PRO A 196 1.84 -41.97 -9.56
C PRO A 196 2.10 -40.66 -10.33
N LYS A 197 2.24 -39.54 -9.62
CA LYS A 197 2.36 -38.16 -10.14
C LYS A 197 1.12 -37.58 -10.86
N GLU A 198 0.20 -38.38 -11.38
CA GLU A 198 -0.88 -37.86 -12.25
C GLU A 198 -1.85 -36.91 -11.54
N GLY A 199 -2.12 -37.14 -10.25
CA GLY A 199 -2.93 -36.22 -9.44
C GLY A 199 -2.28 -34.84 -9.31
N LEU A 200 -0.98 -34.80 -9.04
CA LEU A 200 -0.21 -33.55 -9.06
C LEU A 200 -0.13 -32.92 -10.44
N ALA A 201 0.10 -33.69 -11.50
CA ALA A 201 0.16 -33.15 -12.86
C ALA A 201 -1.15 -32.45 -13.25
N LEU A 202 -2.29 -33.03 -12.86
CA LEU A 202 -3.61 -32.45 -13.10
C LEU A 202 -3.91 -31.24 -12.22
N MET A 203 -3.49 -31.24 -10.95
CA MET A 203 -3.93 -30.25 -9.97
C MET A 203 -2.94 -29.13 -9.64
N ASN A 204 -1.65 -29.34 -9.86
CA ASN A 204 -0.64 -28.35 -9.53
C ASN A 204 -0.39 -27.45 -10.74
N GLY A 205 -0.57 -26.14 -10.58
CA GLY A 205 -0.30 -25.14 -11.62
C GLY A 205 -1.44 -24.16 -11.87
N THR A 206 -1.24 -23.22 -12.78
CA THR A 206 -1.98 -21.94 -12.82
C THR A 206 -3.13 -21.90 -13.83
N SER A 207 -3.59 -23.06 -14.31
CA SER A 207 -4.48 -23.11 -15.48
C SER A 207 -5.84 -22.45 -15.25
N VAL A 208 -6.38 -22.47 -14.03
CA VAL A 208 -7.70 -21.89 -13.76
C VAL A 208 -7.60 -20.37 -13.67
N MET A 209 -6.69 -19.84 -12.85
CA MET A 209 -6.47 -18.41 -12.75
C MET A 209 -6.07 -17.80 -14.10
N THR A 210 -5.25 -18.51 -14.88
CA THR A 210 -4.82 -18.08 -16.23
C THR A 210 -5.97 -18.18 -17.24
N GLY A 211 -6.82 -19.21 -17.14
CA GLY A 211 -8.02 -19.36 -17.96
C GLY A 211 -8.99 -18.19 -17.78
N VAL A 212 -9.26 -17.82 -16.52
CA VAL A 212 -10.04 -16.62 -16.17
C VAL A 212 -9.35 -15.35 -16.68
N ALA A 213 -8.03 -15.23 -16.49
CA ALA A 213 -7.29 -14.05 -16.95
C ALA A 213 -7.33 -13.89 -18.48
N ALA A 214 -7.20 -14.98 -19.25
CA ALA A 214 -7.21 -14.96 -20.70
C ALA A 214 -8.54 -14.42 -21.26
N THR A 215 -9.66 -14.92 -20.74
CA THR A 215 -11.00 -14.46 -21.17
C THR A 215 -11.27 -13.04 -20.70
N VAL A 216 -10.82 -12.65 -19.50
CA VAL A 216 -10.92 -11.29 -18.97
C VAL A 216 -10.11 -10.29 -19.80
N VAL A 217 -8.89 -10.63 -20.21
CA VAL A 217 -8.05 -9.77 -21.07
C VAL A 217 -8.70 -9.60 -22.44
N HIS A 218 -9.22 -10.69 -23.02
CA HIS A 218 -9.96 -10.62 -24.28
C HIS A 218 -11.15 -9.64 -24.19
N ASP A 219 -11.90 -9.70 -23.09
CA ASP A 219 -13.04 -8.80 -22.86
C ASP A 219 -12.57 -7.36 -22.64
N ALA A 220 -11.47 -7.15 -21.90
CA ALA A 220 -10.90 -5.82 -21.68
C ALA A 220 -10.49 -5.12 -22.98
N GLU A 221 -9.88 -5.83 -23.93
CA GLU A 221 -9.54 -5.30 -25.25
C GLU A 221 -10.78 -4.87 -26.03
N ARG A 222 -11.83 -5.71 -26.03
CA ARG A 222 -13.11 -5.40 -26.66
C ARG A 222 -13.74 -4.15 -26.05
N LEU A 223 -13.77 -4.05 -24.72
CA LEU A 223 -14.35 -2.91 -24.01
C LEU A 223 -13.54 -1.63 -24.20
N LEU A 224 -12.20 -1.71 -24.28
CA LEU A 224 -11.36 -0.55 -24.60
C LEU A 224 -11.63 -0.06 -26.03
N ALA A 225 -11.83 -0.96 -26.99
CA ALA A 225 -12.20 -0.59 -28.36
C ALA A 225 -13.57 0.12 -28.41
N VAL A 226 -14.56 -0.37 -27.65
CA VAL A 226 -15.88 0.29 -27.50
C VAL A 226 -15.73 1.66 -26.83
N ALA A 227 -14.92 1.76 -25.77
CA ALA A 227 -14.68 3.02 -25.07
C ALA A 227 -14.03 4.08 -25.98
N MET A 228 -13.12 3.68 -26.89
CA MET A 228 -12.55 4.58 -27.90
C MET A 228 -13.63 5.16 -28.82
N HIS A 229 -14.60 4.34 -29.26
CA HIS A 229 -15.73 4.80 -30.06
C HIS A 229 -16.68 5.71 -29.26
N ALA A 230 -16.95 5.38 -27.99
CA ALA A 230 -17.74 6.24 -27.10
C ALA A 230 -17.09 7.61 -26.93
N HIS A 231 -15.77 7.67 -26.71
CA HIS A 231 -15.01 8.91 -26.69
C HIS A 231 -15.11 9.70 -28.00
N ALA A 232 -15.00 9.04 -29.16
CA ALA A 232 -15.14 9.69 -30.45
C ALA A 232 -16.55 10.29 -30.65
N LEU A 233 -17.61 9.59 -30.23
CA LEU A 233 -18.97 10.12 -30.24
C LEU A 233 -19.14 11.30 -29.27
N PHE A 234 -18.57 11.22 -28.07
CA PHE A 234 -18.57 12.31 -27.10
C PHE A 234 -17.84 13.56 -27.60
N ILE A 235 -16.69 13.40 -28.28
CA ILE A 235 -15.96 14.51 -28.92
C ILE A 235 -16.81 15.18 -30.00
N GLN A 236 -17.48 14.39 -30.84
CA GLN A 236 -18.40 14.89 -31.86
C GLN A 236 -19.58 15.66 -31.23
N ALA A 237 -20.21 15.10 -30.20
CA ALA A 237 -21.31 15.75 -29.49
C ALA A 237 -20.90 17.05 -28.78
N LEU A 238 -19.70 17.10 -28.19
CA LEU A 238 -19.12 18.29 -27.56
C LEU A 238 -18.52 19.29 -28.55
N ARG A 239 -18.65 19.03 -29.86
CA ARG A 239 -18.08 19.87 -30.92
C ARG A 239 -16.59 20.14 -30.65
N GLY A 240 -15.87 19.09 -30.26
CA GLY A 240 -14.45 19.11 -29.92
C GLY A 240 -13.56 19.18 -31.16
N THR A 241 -12.31 19.61 -30.99
CA THR A 241 -11.34 19.76 -32.08
C THR A 241 -10.53 18.50 -32.33
N ASN A 242 -10.31 18.16 -33.60
CA ASN A 242 -9.41 17.08 -34.00
C ASN A 242 -7.91 17.46 -33.87
N GLN A 243 -7.59 18.74 -33.63
CA GLN A 243 -6.22 19.25 -33.51
C GLN A 243 -5.43 18.55 -32.40
N SER A 244 -6.11 18.18 -31.31
CA SER A 244 -5.49 17.52 -30.14
C SER A 244 -4.87 16.17 -30.47
N PHE A 245 -5.27 15.56 -31.60
CA PHE A 245 -4.82 14.25 -32.06
C PHE A 245 -3.78 14.34 -33.19
N HIS A 246 -3.36 15.56 -33.54
CA HIS A 246 -2.47 15.77 -34.69
C HIS A 246 -1.11 15.05 -34.49
N PRO A 247 -0.60 14.29 -35.47
CA PRO A 247 0.62 13.48 -35.32
C PRO A 247 1.87 14.29 -34.90
N PHE A 248 1.93 15.57 -35.25
CA PHE A 248 2.98 16.48 -34.78
C PHE A 248 3.08 16.53 -33.25
N ILE A 249 1.97 16.51 -32.52
CA ILE A 249 2.00 16.58 -31.05
C ILE A 249 2.61 15.28 -30.51
N HIS A 250 2.11 14.15 -30.97
CA HIS A 250 2.41 12.85 -30.37
C HIS A 250 3.74 12.25 -30.83
N ARG A 251 4.30 12.70 -31.96
CA ARG A 251 5.69 12.36 -32.33
C ARG A 251 6.73 12.98 -31.38
N HIS A 252 6.40 14.11 -30.74
CA HIS A 252 7.30 14.78 -29.77
C HIS A 252 7.08 14.32 -28.32
N LYS A 253 6.11 13.44 -28.07
CA LYS A 253 5.97 12.68 -26.82
C LYS A 253 5.61 11.23 -27.17
N PRO A 254 6.59 10.43 -27.65
CA PRO A 254 6.32 9.25 -28.47
C PRO A 254 6.06 7.97 -27.66
N HIS A 255 5.30 8.05 -26.56
CA HIS A 255 4.83 6.83 -25.91
C HIS A 255 3.95 6.03 -26.89
N ARG A 256 4.11 4.71 -26.92
CA ARG A 256 3.50 3.83 -27.92
C ARG A 256 1.98 3.89 -27.85
N GLY A 257 1.39 3.64 -26.68
CA GLY A 257 -0.04 3.72 -26.47
C GLY A 257 -0.60 5.12 -26.73
N GLN A 258 0.15 6.18 -26.38
CA GLN A 258 -0.27 7.55 -26.66
C GLN A 258 -0.36 7.83 -28.17
N ARG A 259 0.65 7.40 -28.93
CA ARG A 259 0.66 7.57 -30.39
C ARG A 259 -0.46 6.76 -31.04
N TRP A 260 -0.67 5.52 -30.58
CA TRP A 260 -1.78 4.69 -31.02
C TRP A 260 -3.13 5.38 -30.75
N ALA A 261 -3.37 5.79 -29.50
CA ALA A 261 -4.63 6.43 -29.11
C ALA A 261 -4.89 7.72 -29.89
N ALA A 262 -3.86 8.52 -30.16
CA ALA A 262 -3.97 9.72 -30.96
C ALA A 262 -4.30 9.44 -32.42
N ASN A 263 -3.50 8.60 -33.09
CA ASN A 263 -3.71 8.26 -34.50
C ASN A 263 -5.08 7.61 -34.69
N HIS A 264 -5.44 6.68 -33.81
CA HIS A 264 -6.71 5.98 -33.89
C HIS A 264 -7.89 6.92 -33.65
N MET A 265 -7.81 7.83 -32.68
CA MET A 265 -8.86 8.84 -32.47
C MET A 265 -8.96 9.82 -33.65
N PHE A 266 -7.83 10.17 -34.27
CA PHE A 266 -7.82 10.98 -35.48
C PHE A 266 -8.61 10.30 -36.61
N ASP A 267 -8.36 9.02 -36.84
CA ASP A 267 -9.06 8.21 -37.85
C ASP A 267 -10.55 8.06 -37.51
N LEU A 268 -10.89 7.84 -36.23
CA LEU A 268 -12.27 7.76 -35.76
C LEU A 268 -13.06 9.05 -35.98
N LEU A 269 -12.41 10.23 -35.97
CA LEU A 269 -13.06 11.53 -36.19
C LEU A 269 -13.03 11.99 -37.64
N SER A 270 -12.27 11.30 -38.50
CA SER A 270 -12.08 11.67 -39.90
C SER A 270 -13.43 11.71 -40.65
N GLY A 271 -13.68 12.82 -41.36
CA GLY A 271 -14.91 13.04 -42.12
C GLY A 271 -16.16 13.40 -41.28
N SER A 272 -16.04 13.55 -39.96
CA SER A 272 -17.16 14.02 -39.13
C SER A 272 -17.53 15.47 -39.45
N GLN A 273 -18.83 15.76 -39.55
CA GLN A 273 -19.36 17.12 -39.65
C GLN A 273 -19.63 17.75 -38.27
N LEU A 274 -19.53 16.96 -37.18
CA LEU A 274 -19.85 17.40 -35.83
C LEU A 274 -18.61 17.86 -35.05
N SER A 275 -17.45 17.24 -35.28
CA SER A 275 -16.18 17.71 -34.72
C SER A 275 -15.60 18.88 -35.51
N LEU A 276 -14.77 19.70 -34.86
CA LEU A 276 -14.10 20.82 -35.52
C LEU A 276 -12.83 20.35 -36.21
N ASP A 277 -12.76 20.57 -37.52
CA ASP A 277 -11.55 20.32 -38.29
C ASP A 277 -10.57 21.51 -38.18
N GLN A 278 -9.48 21.30 -37.45
CA GLN A 278 -8.46 22.32 -37.18
C GLN A 278 -7.04 21.74 -37.31
N VAL A 279 -6.86 20.69 -38.10
CA VAL A 279 -5.56 20.04 -38.32
C VAL A 279 -4.50 20.98 -38.89
N HIS A 280 -4.93 22.03 -39.60
CA HIS A 280 -4.04 23.07 -40.16
C HIS A 280 -3.50 24.06 -39.13
N GLY A 281 -3.87 23.94 -37.85
CA GLY A 281 -3.34 24.75 -36.76
C GLY A 281 -3.85 26.19 -36.71
N ARG A 282 -4.93 26.51 -37.44
CA ARG A 282 -5.58 27.83 -37.43
C ARG A 282 -6.89 27.79 -36.66
N HIS A 283 -7.16 28.85 -35.92
CA HIS A 283 -8.41 29.01 -35.15
C HIS A 283 -9.27 30.12 -35.76
N LEU A 284 -10.58 29.89 -35.81
CA LEU A 284 -11.56 30.94 -36.07
C LEU A 284 -12.06 31.45 -34.72
N TYR A 285 -12.02 32.76 -34.48
CA TYR A 285 -12.65 33.36 -33.31
C TYR A 285 -14.17 33.17 -33.41
N ARG A 286 -14.78 32.70 -32.32
CA ARG A 286 -16.21 32.54 -32.18
C ARG A 286 -16.66 33.31 -30.96
N GLU A 287 -17.62 34.21 -31.12
CA GLU A 287 -18.11 35.04 -30.03
C GLU A 287 -18.64 34.15 -28.89
N GLY A 288 -18.12 34.36 -27.68
CA GLY A 288 -18.57 33.66 -26.47
C GLY A 288 -18.12 32.20 -26.29
N GLU A 289 -17.41 31.59 -27.25
CA GLU A 289 -16.88 30.21 -27.10
C GLU A 289 -15.41 30.21 -26.64
N LEU A 290 -15.07 29.32 -25.70
CA LEU A 290 -13.67 29.03 -25.38
C LEU A 290 -12.97 28.42 -26.61
N ILE A 291 -11.78 28.92 -26.94
CA ILE A 291 -10.94 28.37 -28.03
C ILE A 291 -10.50 26.93 -27.72
N GLN A 292 -10.46 26.55 -26.45
CA GLN A 292 -9.78 25.36 -25.97
C GLN A 292 -10.76 24.30 -25.44
N ASP A 293 -10.58 23.05 -25.87
CA ASP A 293 -11.23 21.91 -25.25
C ASP A 293 -10.67 21.63 -23.83
N ARG A 294 -11.52 21.03 -23.00
CA ARG A 294 -11.13 20.54 -21.66
C ARG A 294 -10.19 19.34 -21.79
N TYR A 295 -9.50 19.02 -20.69
CA TYR A 295 -8.42 18.03 -20.71
C TYR A 295 -8.90 16.62 -21.01
N SER A 296 -10.13 16.25 -20.63
CA SER A 296 -10.66 14.92 -20.99
C SER A 296 -10.84 14.73 -22.50
N LEU A 297 -10.80 15.80 -23.30
CA LEU A 297 -10.76 15.72 -24.76
C LEU A 297 -9.33 15.94 -25.24
N ARG A 298 -8.72 17.07 -24.86
CA ARG A 298 -7.41 17.49 -25.36
C ARG A 298 -6.23 16.60 -24.93
N CYS A 299 -6.33 16.01 -23.75
CA CYS A 299 -5.29 15.15 -23.17
C CYS A 299 -5.65 13.65 -23.26
N LEU A 300 -6.69 13.30 -24.02
CA LEU A 300 -7.18 11.92 -24.12
C LEU A 300 -6.06 10.93 -24.51
N PRO A 301 -5.22 11.20 -25.54
CA PRO A 301 -4.17 10.24 -25.90
C PRO A 301 -3.12 10.07 -24.80
N GLN A 302 -2.79 11.15 -24.09
CA GLN A 302 -1.80 11.12 -23.00
C GLN A 302 -2.32 10.34 -21.79
N PHE A 303 -3.63 10.40 -21.55
CA PHE A 303 -4.29 9.66 -20.47
C PHE A 303 -4.47 8.17 -20.82
N LEU A 304 -4.96 7.86 -22.04
CA LEU A 304 -5.18 6.48 -22.48
C LEU A 304 -3.88 5.74 -22.82
N GLY A 305 -2.80 6.46 -23.13
CA GLY A 305 -1.54 5.84 -23.53
C GLY A 305 -1.02 4.76 -22.57
N PRO A 306 -0.85 5.07 -21.27
CA PRO A 306 -0.46 4.07 -20.27
C PRO A 306 -1.47 2.93 -20.08
N ILE A 307 -2.77 3.16 -20.27
CA ILE A 307 -3.79 2.11 -20.21
C ILE A 307 -3.61 1.12 -21.38
N VAL A 308 -3.38 1.64 -22.58
CA VAL A 308 -3.12 0.84 -23.79
C VAL A 308 -1.82 0.05 -23.65
N ASP A 309 -0.73 0.71 -23.24
CA ASP A 309 0.57 0.06 -23.03
C ASP A 309 0.50 -0.99 -21.91
N GLY A 310 -0.23 -0.69 -20.84
CA GLY A 310 -0.46 -1.61 -19.72
C GLY A 310 -1.24 -2.85 -20.14
N LEU A 311 -2.31 -2.69 -20.92
CA LEU A 311 -3.09 -3.82 -21.44
C LEU A 311 -2.26 -4.72 -22.37
N ALA A 312 -1.43 -4.13 -23.23
CA ALA A 312 -0.52 -4.89 -24.10
C ALA A 312 0.50 -5.70 -23.28
N CYS A 313 1.05 -5.10 -22.21
CA CYS A 313 1.95 -5.81 -21.29
C CYS A 313 1.25 -6.98 -20.59
N ILE A 314 0.05 -6.76 -20.07
CA ILE A 314 -0.76 -7.80 -19.41
C ILE A 314 -1.06 -8.95 -20.37
N ARG A 315 -1.46 -8.63 -21.61
CA ARG A 315 -1.68 -9.64 -22.66
C ARG A 315 -0.45 -10.51 -22.87
N ALA A 316 0.72 -9.89 -23.06
CA ALA A 316 1.95 -10.63 -23.29
C ALA A 316 2.31 -11.56 -22.12
N GLN A 317 2.10 -11.10 -20.88
CA GLN A 317 2.33 -11.91 -19.68
C GLN A 317 1.36 -13.11 -19.61
N VAL A 318 0.08 -12.89 -19.89
CA VAL A 318 -0.93 -13.95 -19.91
C VAL A 318 -0.65 -14.96 -21.03
N GLU A 319 -0.23 -14.53 -22.22
CA GLU A 319 0.12 -15.44 -23.31
C GLU A 319 1.37 -16.29 -23.01
N VAL A 320 2.33 -15.76 -22.26
CA VAL A 320 3.43 -16.56 -21.73
C VAL A 320 2.90 -17.61 -20.77
N GLU A 321 2.08 -17.22 -19.79
CA GLU A 321 1.53 -18.13 -18.78
C GLU A 321 0.65 -19.24 -19.40
N ILE A 322 -0.14 -18.93 -20.43
CA ILE A 322 -0.94 -19.87 -21.24
C ILE A 322 -0.08 -21.02 -21.80
N ASN A 323 1.19 -20.75 -22.08
CA ASN A 323 2.14 -21.66 -22.73
C ASN A 323 3.26 -22.12 -21.79
N SER A 324 3.11 -21.93 -20.48
CA SER A 324 4.07 -22.38 -19.47
C SER A 324 3.71 -23.76 -18.93
N VAL A 325 4.73 -24.52 -18.51
CA VAL A 325 4.51 -25.71 -17.66
C VAL A 325 4.50 -25.29 -16.20
N THR A 326 3.40 -25.60 -15.53
CA THR A 326 3.10 -25.04 -14.22
C THR A 326 2.89 -26.08 -13.13
N ASP A 327 2.99 -27.38 -13.45
CA ASP A 327 2.99 -28.44 -12.44
C ASP A 327 4.40 -28.76 -11.90
N ASN A 328 4.46 -29.53 -10.82
CA ASN A 328 5.68 -29.87 -10.09
C ASN A 328 5.57 -31.28 -9.47
N PRO A 329 6.68 -32.02 -9.32
CA PRO A 329 8.01 -31.78 -9.92
C PRO A 329 8.00 -31.80 -11.44
N LEU A 330 8.96 -31.10 -12.05
CA LEU A 330 9.23 -31.13 -13.49
C LEU A 330 10.12 -32.33 -13.82
N ILE A 331 9.75 -33.06 -14.87
CA ILE A 331 10.40 -34.31 -15.28
C ILE A 331 11.23 -34.06 -16.54
N ASP A 332 12.55 -34.14 -16.39
CA ASP A 332 13.52 -34.06 -17.46
C ASP A 332 13.98 -35.46 -17.84
N ALA A 333 13.22 -36.09 -18.74
CA ALA A 333 13.46 -37.45 -19.19
C ALA A 333 14.82 -37.60 -19.91
N ASP A 334 15.29 -36.55 -20.59
CA ASP A 334 16.56 -36.58 -21.32
C ASP A 334 17.76 -36.69 -20.36
N ASN A 335 17.66 -36.08 -19.17
CA ASN A 335 18.68 -36.14 -18.13
C ASN A 335 18.36 -37.11 -16.99
N HIS A 336 17.27 -37.88 -17.09
CA HIS A 336 16.76 -38.77 -16.04
C HIS A 336 16.66 -38.07 -14.68
N ALA A 337 16.11 -36.85 -14.64
CA ALA A 337 16.07 -36.01 -13.45
C ALA A 337 14.68 -35.43 -13.17
N ALA A 338 14.31 -35.38 -11.89
CA ALA A 338 13.10 -34.70 -11.42
C ALA A 338 13.48 -33.45 -10.62
N TYR A 339 12.97 -32.29 -11.00
CA TYR A 339 13.28 -31.01 -10.37
C TYR A 339 12.09 -30.48 -9.58
N ASN A 340 12.33 -30.18 -8.30
CA ASN A 340 11.38 -29.45 -7.46
C ASN A 340 11.54 -27.95 -7.72
N GLY A 341 10.60 -27.37 -8.46
CA GLY A 341 10.53 -25.96 -8.80
C GLY A 341 9.30 -25.26 -8.20
N GLY A 342 9.08 -24.02 -8.64
CA GLY A 342 7.99 -23.15 -8.17
C GLY A 342 7.14 -22.55 -9.29
N ASN A 343 7.14 -23.15 -10.49
CA ASN A 343 6.39 -22.62 -11.66
C ASN A 343 4.88 -22.54 -11.43
N PHE A 344 4.38 -23.22 -10.41
CA PHE A 344 2.99 -23.17 -9.98
C PHE A 344 2.57 -21.81 -9.37
N LEU A 345 3.52 -20.91 -9.08
CA LEU A 345 3.24 -19.61 -8.49
C LEU A 345 2.81 -18.62 -9.58
N GLY A 346 1.50 -18.39 -9.70
CA GLY A 346 0.90 -17.49 -10.70
C GLY A 346 1.06 -16.00 -10.39
N GLN A 347 2.26 -15.56 -10.02
CA GLN A 347 2.53 -14.16 -9.63
C GLN A 347 2.20 -13.17 -10.73
N TYR A 348 2.52 -13.51 -11.98
CA TYR A 348 2.18 -12.70 -13.14
C TYR A 348 0.67 -12.50 -13.25
N ILE A 349 -0.14 -13.55 -13.05
CA ILE A 349 -1.60 -13.43 -13.06
C ILE A 349 -2.11 -12.53 -11.94
N GLY A 350 -1.62 -12.73 -10.71
CA GLY A 350 -2.01 -11.91 -9.56
C GLY A 350 -1.79 -10.41 -9.79
N VAL A 351 -0.57 -10.04 -10.20
CA VAL A 351 -0.17 -8.64 -10.43
C VAL A 351 -0.81 -8.07 -11.70
N ALA A 352 -0.88 -8.84 -12.79
CA ALA A 352 -1.47 -8.40 -14.04
C ALA A 352 -2.96 -8.10 -13.89
N MET A 353 -3.70 -8.94 -13.16
CA MET A 353 -5.12 -8.73 -12.91
C MET A 353 -5.37 -7.56 -11.94
N ASP A 354 -4.48 -7.30 -10.98
CA ASP A 354 -4.52 -6.09 -10.15
C ASP A 354 -4.35 -4.83 -11.01
N GLN A 355 -3.34 -4.81 -11.89
CA GLN A 355 -3.10 -3.71 -12.82
C GLN A 355 -4.25 -3.52 -13.81
N LEU A 356 -4.83 -4.61 -14.31
CA LEU A 356 -5.97 -4.54 -15.22
C LEU A 356 -7.13 -3.81 -14.57
N ARG A 357 -7.55 -4.21 -13.37
CA ARG A 357 -8.65 -3.55 -12.64
C ARG A 357 -8.39 -2.07 -12.41
N TYR A 358 -7.15 -1.71 -12.07
CA TYR A 358 -6.73 -0.32 -11.95
C TYR A 358 -6.95 0.45 -13.26
N TYR A 359 -6.52 -0.09 -14.41
CA TYR A 359 -6.71 0.54 -15.71
C TYR A 359 -8.19 0.65 -16.11
N LEU A 360 -9.01 -0.36 -15.82
CA LEU A 360 -10.46 -0.31 -16.07
C LEU A 360 -11.13 0.81 -15.25
N GLY A 361 -10.74 0.98 -13.99
CA GLY A 361 -11.21 2.08 -13.14
C GLY A 361 -10.82 3.47 -13.68
N LEU A 362 -9.60 3.62 -14.17
CA LEU A 362 -9.15 4.86 -14.83
C LEU A 362 -9.94 5.16 -16.11
N LEU A 363 -10.19 4.14 -16.94
CA LEU A 363 -10.97 4.28 -18.17
C LEU A 363 -12.40 4.76 -17.87
N ALA A 364 -13.07 4.11 -16.91
CA ALA A 364 -14.42 4.50 -16.49
C ALA A 364 -14.46 5.95 -15.98
N LYS A 365 -13.50 6.34 -15.13
CA LYS A 365 -13.40 7.72 -14.62
C LYS A 365 -13.23 8.76 -15.73
N HIS A 366 -12.49 8.42 -16.78
CA HIS A 366 -12.28 9.33 -17.90
C HIS A 366 -13.55 9.56 -18.74
N LEU A 367 -14.32 8.49 -18.98
CA LEU A 367 -15.64 8.55 -19.62
C LEU A 367 -16.63 9.37 -18.79
N ASP A 368 -16.63 9.20 -17.47
CA ASP A 368 -17.56 9.89 -16.54
C ASP A 368 -17.44 11.41 -16.61
N VAL A 369 -16.19 11.91 -16.72
CA VAL A 369 -15.92 13.35 -16.86
C VAL A 369 -16.40 13.89 -18.22
N GLN A 370 -16.47 13.07 -19.26
CA GLN A 370 -17.08 13.46 -20.54
C GLN A 370 -18.61 13.46 -20.45
N ILE A 371 -19.23 12.48 -19.77
CA ILE A 371 -20.67 12.50 -19.46
C ILE A 371 -21.03 13.78 -18.71
N ALA A 372 -20.27 14.15 -17.68
CA ALA A 372 -20.49 15.38 -16.91
C ALA A 372 -20.47 16.65 -17.79
N GLN A 373 -19.63 16.70 -18.83
CA GLN A 373 -19.60 17.81 -19.77
C GLN A 373 -20.80 17.81 -20.74
N LEU A 374 -21.28 16.64 -21.14
CA LEU A 374 -22.44 16.53 -22.03
C LEU A 374 -23.73 17.01 -21.36
N VAL A 375 -23.94 16.63 -20.09
CA VAL A 375 -25.19 16.92 -19.37
C VAL A 375 -25.28 18.34 -18.82
N ALA A 376 -24.15 19.05 -18.72
CA ALA A 376 -24.05 20.38 -18.13
C ALA A 376 -23.96 21.44 -19.24
N PRO A 377 -24.99 22.30 -19.43
CA PRO A 377 -25.01 23.31 -20.49
C PRO A 377 -23.79 24.24 -20.51
N GLU A 378 -23.20 24.49 -19.34
CA GLU A 378 -22.01 25.32 -19.14
C GLU A 378 -20.79 24.78 -19.89
N PHE A 379 -20.77 23.47 -20.17
CA PHE A 379 -19.64 22.78 -20.80
C PHE A 379 -20.01 22.09 -22.12
N SER A 380 -21.29 21.85 -22.37
CA SER A 380 -21.77 21.03 -23.49
C SER A 380 -21.76 21.75 -24.84
N LYS A 381 -21.42 23.05 -24.86
CA LYS A 381 -21.45 23.92 -26.06
C LYS A 381 -22.84 23.91 -26.73
N GLY A 382 -23.88 24.16 -25.94
CA GLY A 382 -25.25 24.36 -26.42
C GLY A 382 -26.16 23.12 -26.43
N LEU A 383 -25.72 21.97 -25.93
CA LEU A 383 -26.64 20.85 -25.70
C LEU A 383 -27.57 21.16 -24.50
N PRO A 384 -28.82 20.68 -24.53
CA PRO A 384 -29.77 20.92 -23.43
C PRO A 384 -29.31 20.24 -22.14
N ALA A 385 -29.73 20.80 -21.00
CA ALA A 385 -29.43 20.26 -19.67
C ALA A 385 -29.88 18.80 -19.57
N SER A 386 -29.03 17.95 -19.02
CA SER A 386 -29.26 16.50 -18.91
C SER A 386 -29.66 15.83 -20.23
N LEU A 387 -29.29 16.43 -21.37
CA LEU A 387 -29.61 15.94 -22.73
C LEU A 387 -31.11 15.70 -22.96
N ILE A 388 -31.96 16.60 -22.47
CA ILE A 388 -33.42 16.58 -22.72
C ILE A 388 -33.70 16.62 -24.23
N GLY A 389 -34.48 15.65 -24.74
CA GLY A 389 -34.85 15.60 -26.15
C GLY A 389 -35.90 16.64 -26.55
N ASN A 390 -37.02 16.67 -25.82
CA ASN A 390 -38.10 17.63 -25.99
C ASN A 390 -38.10 18.66 -24.86
N THR A 391 -37.58 19.85 -25.15
CA THR A 391 -37.52 20.97 -24.19
C THR A 391 -38.86 21.69 -24.02
N GLU A 392 -39.85 21.45 -24.87
CA GLU A 392 -41.19 22.06 -24.73
C GLU A 392 -42.00 21.42 -23.60
N ARG A 393 -41.74 20.14 -23.29
CA ARG A 393 -42.34 19.44 -22.15
C ARG A 393 -41.49 19.64 -20.91
N SER A 394 -41.84 20.65 -20.11
CA SER A 394 -41.07 21.11 -18.94
C SER A 394 -40.84 20.07 -17.83
N VAL A 395 -41.60 18.97 -17.81
CA VAL A 395 -41.44 17.88 -16.84
C VAL A 395 -40.35 16.88 -17.23
N ASN A 396 -39.86 16.92 -18.48
CA ASN A 396 -38.77 16.05 -18.91
C ASN A 396 -37.46 16.46 -18.19
N MET A 397 -36.75 15.45 -17.71
CA MET A 397 -35.45 15.53 -17.03
C MET A 397 -34.34 14.85 -17.84
N GLY A 398 -34.68 14.19 -18.96
CA GLY A 398 -33.73 13.58 -19.88
C GLY A 398 -32.93 12.46 -19.22
N LEU A 399 -31.61 12.45 -19.43
CA LEU A 399 -30.70 11.41 -18.93
C LEU A 399 -30.18 11.67 -17.51
N LYS A 400 -30.88 12.50 -16.71
CA LYS A 400 -30.50 12.80 -15.32
C LYS A 400 -30.38 11.53 -14.47
N GLY A 401 -31.37 10.64 -14.53
CA GLY A 401 -31.35 9.39 -13.77
C GLY A 401 -30.23 8.46 -14.21
N LEU A 402 -29.98 8.38 -15.53
CA LEU A 402 -28.89 7.58 -16.10
C LEU A 402 -27.51 8.05 -15.62
N GLN A 403 -27.33 9.37 -15.47
CA GLN A 403 -26.08 9.92 -14.95
C GLN A 403 -25.85 9.47 -13.51
N LEU A 404 -26.88 9.46 -12.67
CA LEU A 404 -26.76 8.99 -11.28
C LEU A 404 -26.35 7.50 -11.23
N SER A 405 -26.88 6.67 -12.14
CA SER A 405 -26.49 5.27 -12.26
C SER A 405 -25.04 5.11 -12.74
N ALA A 406 -24.60 5.90 -13.72
CA ALA A 406 -23.20 5.90 -14.14
C ALA A 406 -22.26 6.33 -12.99
N ASN A 407 -22.62 7.41 -12.30
CA ASN A 407 -21.86 7.96 -11.17
C ASN A 407 -21.80 7.02 -9.95
N SER A 408 -22.69 6.02 -9.84
CA SER A 408 -22.61 5.01 -8.77
C SER A 408 -21.69 3.85 -9.13
N LEU A 409 -21.60 3.50 -10.43
CA LEU A 409 -20.74 2.43 -10.92
C LEU A 409 -19.29 2.84 -11.09
N MET A 410 -19.02 4.07 -11.57
CA MET A 410 -17.64 4.52 -11.81
C MET A 410 -16.76 4.47 -10.54
N PRO A 411 -17.19 4.97 -9.36
CA PRO A 411 -16.41 4.87 -8.14
C PRO A 411 -16.21 3.42 -7.69
N LEU A 412 -17.18 2.54 -7.93
CA LEU A 412 -17.07 1.12 -7.61
C LEU A 412 -16.02 0.42 -8.47
N LEU A 413 -15.95 0.73 -9.78
CA LEU A 413 -14.86 0.30 -10.65
C LEU A 413 -13.49 0.80 -10.15
N GLY A 414 -13.42 2.04 -9.66
CA GLY A 414 -12.25 2.58 -8.98
C GLY A 414 -11.88 1.82 -7.69
N TYR A 415 -12.87 1.40 -6.91
CA TYR A 415 -12.67 0.59 -5.69
C TYR A 415 -12.11 -0.80 -6.01
N TYR A 416 -12.62 -1.47 -7.05
CA TYR A 416 -12.06 -2.74 -7.50
C TYR A 416 -10.64 -2.61 -8.06
N GLY A 417 -10.20 -1.40 -8.41
CA GLY A 417 -8.81 -1.09 -8.79
C GLY A 417 -7.78 -1.22 -7.65
N ASN A 418 -8.19 -1.53 -6.42
CA ASN A 418 -7.26 -1.87 -5.34
C ASN A 418 -6.59 -3.23 -5.57
N THR A 419 -5.37 -3.38 -5.05
CA THR A 419 -4.55 -4.58 -5.18
C THR A 419 -4.95 -5.67 -4.17
N LEU A 420 -4.80 -6.93 -4.59
CA LEU A 420 -4.99 -8.11 -3.74
C LEU A 420 -3.68 -8.90 -3.59
N ALA A 421 -2.78 -8.86 -4.58
CA ALA A 421 -1.55 -9.64 -4.57
C ALA A 421 -0.60 -9.27 -3.42
N ASP A 422 -0.70 -8.05 -2.85
CA ASP A 422 0.07 -7.59 -1.69
C ASP A 422 -0.54 -8.04 -0.34
N ARG A 423 -1.69 -8.71 -0.35
CA ARG A 423 -2.47 -9.11 0.83
C ARG A 423 -2.46 -10.61 1.08
N PHE A 424 -1.46 -11.31 0.54
CA PHE A 424 -1.35 -12.75 0.68
C PHE A 424 -1.12 -13.16 2.14
N PRO A 425 -1.75 -14.25 2.63
CA PRO A 425 -1.51 -14.77 3.97
C PRO A 425 -0.16 -15.50 4.01
N THR A 426 0.78 -14.98 4.80
CA THR A 426 2.13 -15.55 5.00
C THR A 426 2.16 -16.86 5.80
N HIS A 427 1.05 -17.20 6.45
CA HIS A 427 0.87 -18.40 7.27
C HIS A 427 0.19 -19.55 6.52
N ALA A 428 0.03 -19.44 5.19
CA ALA A 428 -0.71 -20.42 4.40
C ALA A 428 -0.04 -21.81 4.41
N GLU A 429 -0.91 -22.83 4.51
CA GLU A 429 -0.55 -24.25 4.38
C GLU A 429 0.68 -24.64 5.23
N GLN A 430 0.50 -24.66 6.57
CA GLN A 430 1.57 -25.02 7.51
C GLN A 430 2.85 -24.16 7.36
N PHE A 431 2.70 -22.89 6.96
CA PHE A 431 3.82 -21.98 6.62
C PHE A 431 4.69 -22.42 5.44
N ASN A 432 4.36 -23.52 4.76
CA ASN A 432 5.07 -23.97 3.57
C ASN A 432 4.81 -23.02 2.38
N GLN A 433 3.60 -22.46 2.29
CA GLN A 433 3.22 -21.52 1.23
C GLN A 433 3.30 -20.06 1.72
N ASN A 434 4.45 -19.71 2.30
CA ASN A 434 4.69 -18.41 2.96
C ASN A 434 4.70 -17.20 2.03
N ILE A 435 4.78 -17.42 0.71
CA ILE A 435 4.45 -16.46 -0.34
C ILE A 435 3.38 -17.07 -1.26
N ASN A 436 2.45 -16.25 -1.73
CA ASN A 436 1.45 -16.65 -2.70
C ASN A 436 0.91 -15.46 -3.48
N SER A 437 0.40 -15.72 -4.68
CA SER A 437 0.06 -14.65 -5.63
C SER A 437 -1.33 -14.05 -5.45
N GLN A 438 -2.22 -14.76 -4.74
CA GLN A 438 -3.67 -14.50 -4.78
C GLN A 438 -4.23 -14.48 -6.23
N GLY A 439 -3.58 -15.19 -7.17
CA GLY A 439 -3.84 -15.11 -8.60
C GLY A 439 -5.29 -15.34 -9.00
N LEU A 440 -5.92 -16.41 -8.50
CA LEU A 440 -7.34 -16.69 -8.79
C LEU A 440 -8.27 -15.61 -8.22
N GLY A 441 -8.02 -15.18 -6.98
CA GLY A 441 -8.79 -14.10 -6.35
C GLY A 441 -8.71 -12.81 -7.17
N SER A 442 -7.51 -12.46 -7.64
CA SER A 442 -7.27 -11.29 -8.48
C SER A 442 -7.98 -11.40 -9.84
N ALA A 443 -7.92 -12.57 -10.49
CA ALA A 443 -8.61 -12.84 -11.75
C ALA A 443 -10.14 -12.78 -11.62
N ASN A 444 -10.71 -13.31 -10.53
CA ASN A 444 -12.15 -13.25 -10.26
C ASN A 444 -12.63 -11.80 -10.01
N LEU A 445 -11.85 -11.00 -9.29
CA LEU A 445 -12.14 -9.57 -9.15
C LEU A 445 -12.05 -8.83 -10.49
N ALA A 446 -11.16 -9.27 -11.39
CA ALA A 446 -11.02 -8.69 -12.72
C ALA A 446 -12.22 -9.04 -13.61
N ARG A 447 -12.70 -10.30 -13.57
CA ARG A 447 -14.00 -10.70 -14.14
C ARG A 447 -15.13 -9.82 -13.65
N ARG A 448 -15.23 -9.59 -12.33
CA ARG A 448 -16.25 -8.71 -11.77
C ARG A 448 -16.14 -7.27 -12.30
N SER A 449 -14.91 -6.79 -12.49
CA SER A 449 -14.67 -5.45 -13.06
C SER A 449 -15.10 -5.36 -14.53
N ILE A 450 -14.92 -6.43 -15.32
CA ILE A 450 -15.42 -6.52 -16.70
C ILE A 450 -16.95 -6.42 -16.74
N GLU A 451 -17.65 -7.17 -15.89
CA GLU A 451 -19.13 -7.14 -15.82
C GLU A 451 -19.67 -5.74 -15.50
N LEU A 452 -19.04 -5.06 -14.54
CA LEU A 452 -19.40 -3.70 -14.16
C LEU A 452 -19.08 -2.70 -15.28
N LEU A 453 -17.96 -2.88 -15.98
CA LEU A 453 -17.57 -2.01 -17.09
C LEU A 453 -18.48 -2.20 -18.31
N GLN A 454 -18.97 -3.41 -18.58
CA GLN A 454 -19.98 -3.65 -19.63
C GLN A 454 -21.26 -2.83 -19.37
N GLN A 455 -21.78 -2.87 -18.13
CA GLN A 455 -22.94 -2.08 -17.74
C GLN A 455 -22.66 -0.57 -17.85
N TYR A 456 -21.49 -0.14 -17.40
CA TYR A 456 -21.09 1.27 -17.46
C TYR A 456 -20.95 1.77 -18.92
N LEU A 457 -20.34 0.97 -19.80
CA LEU A 457 -20.20 1.31 -21.22
C LEU A 457 -21.54 1.29 -21.96
N ALA A 458 -22.47 0.41 -21.60
CA ALA A 458 -23.83 0.47 -22.12
C ALA A 458 -24.49 1.82 -21.84
N MET A 459 -24.35 2.34 -20.61
CA MET A 459 -24.83 3.68 -20.25
C MET A 459 -24.10 4.77 -21.05
N CYS A 460 -22.77 4.67 -21.19
CA CYS A 460 -21.98 5.61 -22.01
C CYS A 460 -22.47 5.67 -23.46
N LEU A 461 -22.81 4.52 -24.05
CA LEU A 461 -23.31 4.44 -25.42
C LEU A 461 -24.70 5.09 -25.56
N VAL A 462 -25.59 4.95 -24.57
CA VAL A 462 -26.87 5.68 -24.55
C VAL A 462 -26.65 7.19 -24.48
N PHE A 463 -25.74 7.65 -23.61
CA PHE A 463 -25.33 9.06 -23.58
C PHE A 463 -24.80 9.53 -24.94
N ALA A 464 -23.96 8.71 -25.57
CA ALA A 464 -23.30 9.05 -26.82
C ALA A 464 -24.31 9.23 -27.96
N VAL A 465 -25.21 8.26 -28.13
CA VAL A 465 -26.26 8.27 -29.16
C VAL A 465 -27.22 9.45 -28.97
N GLN A 466 -27.71 9.68 -27.75
CA GLN A 466 -28.57 10.84 -27.47
C GLN A 466 -27.86 12.16 -27.76
N ALA A 467 -26.60 12.29 -27.35
CA ALA A 467 -25.88 13.55 -27.48
C ALA A 467 -25.55 13.90 -28.94
N VAL A 468 -25.23 12.91 -29.78
CA VAL A 468 -24.96 13.16 -31.21
C VAL A 468 -26.22 13.50 -32.00
N ASP A 469 -27.38 12.98 -31.64
CA ASP A 469 -28.66 13.43 -32.22
C ASP A 469 -28.92 14.90 -31.92
N LEU A 470 -28.78 15.29 -30.64
CA LEU A 470 -29.01 16.66 -30.19
C LEU A 470 -28.01 17.61 -30.82
N ARG A 471 -26.74 17.19 -30.95
CA ARG A 471 -25.74 17.97 -31.68
C ARG A 471 -26.10 18.09 -33.15
N THR A 472 -26.56 17.01 -33.78
CA THR A 472 -26.98 17.03 -35.18
C THR A 472 -28.17 17.97 -35.38
N LYS A 473 -29.10 18.06 -34.42
CA LYS A 473 -30.19 19.04 -34.47
C LYS A 473 -29.69 20.48 -34.52
N LEU A 474 -28.65 20.79 -33.73
CA LEU A 474 -28.02 22.12 -33.70
C LEU A 474 -27.22 22.44 -34.97
N VAL A 475 -26.61 21.43 -35.61
CA VAL A 475 -25.70 21.62 -36.76
C VAL A 475 -26.43 21.49 -38.11
N ALA A 476 -27.35 20.54 -38.24
CA ALA A 476 -28.00 20.14 -39.49
C ALA A 476 -29.54 20.24 -39.45
N GLY A 477 -30.12 20.74 -38.36
CA GLY A 477 -31.56 21.03 -38.25
C GLY A 477 -32.48 19.81 -38.04
N ASN A 478 -31.93 18.59 -37.94
CA ASN A 478 -32.66 17.34 -37.72
C ASN A 478 -31.92 16.43 -36.71
N TYR A 479 -32.57 15.40 -36.18
CA TYR A 479 -31.99 14.54 -35.15
C TYR A 479 -31.26 13.29 -35.68
N ASP A 480 -31.30 13.00 -36.98
CA ASP A 480 -30.63 11.83 -37.53
C ASP A 480 -29.13 12.09 -37.71
N ALA A 481 -28.33 11.61 -36.75
CA ALA A 481 -26.88 11.75 -36.76
C ALA A 481 -26.19 10.98 -37.90
N SER A 482 -26.88 10.10 -38.61
CA SER A 482 -26.28 9.17 -39.60
C SER A 482 -25.49 9.88 -40.70
N ALA A 483 -25.94 11.06 -41.14
CA ALA A 483 -25.29 11.83 -42.20
C ALA A 483 -24.18 12.78 -41.69
N SER A 484 -24.09 12.99 -40.37
CA SER A 484 -23.18 13.97 -39.76
C SER A 484 -22.00 13.32 -39.02
N LEU A 485 -22.14 12.06 -38.59
CA LEU A 485 -21.08 11.29 -37.95
C LEU A 485 -19.97 10.91 -38.93
N SER A 486 -18.77 10.64 -38.38
CA SER A 486 -17.72 9.94 -39.14
C SER A 486 -18.16 8.52 -39.51
N LEU A 487 -17.65 8.00 -40.63
CA LEU A 487 -17.97 6.63 -41.07
C LEU A 487 -17.64 5.57 -40.01
N ALA A 488 -16.53 5.75 -39.28
CA ALA A 488 -16.10 4.83 -38.25
C ALA A 488 -17.04 4.79 -37.03
N THR A 489 -17.54 5.95 -36.59
CA THR A 489 -18.45 6.01 -35.42
C THR A 489 -19.91 5.73 -35.79
N LEU A 490 -20.27 5.86 -37.07
CA LEU A 490 -21.59 5.51 -37.61
C LEU A 490 -21.95 4.03 -37.37
N ALA A 491 -20.98 3.12 -37.48
CA ALA A 491 -21.20 1.70 -37.24
C ALA A 491 -21.66 1.45 -35.79
N THR A 492 -20.95 2.02 -34.81
CA THR A 492 -21.29 1.92 -33.39
C THR A 492 -22.63 2.59 -33.08
N TYR A 493 -22.91 3.77 -33.66
CA TYR A 493 -24.21 4.42 -33.54
C TYR A 493 -25.35 3.52 -34.04
N ARG A 494 -25.22 2.91 -35.22
CA ARG A 494 -26.23 2.00 -35.79
C ARG A 494 -26.40 0.73 -34.98
N ALA A 495 -25.31 0.14 -34.50
CA ALA A 495 -25.36 -1.03 -33.62
C ALA A 495 -26.21 -0.75 -32.38
N VAL A 496 -25.98 0.37 -31.68
CA VAL A 496 -26.79 0.76 -30.51
C VAL A 496 -28.26 0.98 -30.89
N ARG A 497 -28.53 1.62 -32.03
CA ARG A 497 -29.90 1.84 -32.54
C ARG A 497 -30.65 0.54 -32.81
N GLU A 498 -29.95 -0.45 -33.35
CA GLU A 498 -30.48 -1.78 -33.65
C GLU A 498 -30.76 -2.58 -32.36
N LEU A 499 -29.79 -2.66 -31.44
CA LEU A 499 -29.94 -3.36 -30.16
C LEU A 499 -31.11 -2.84 -29.32
N THR A 500 -31.39 -1.55 -29.45
CA THR A 500 -32.44 -0.88 -28.69
C THR A 500 -33.78 -0.85 -29.43
N ASP A 501 -33.86 -1.38 -30.67
CA ASP A 501 -35.05 -1.28 -31.53
C ASP A 501 -35.53 0.19 -31.65
N ASN A 502 -34.59 1.09 -31.93
CA ASN A 502 -34.82 2.53 -32.00
C ASN A 502 -34.17 3.15 -33.24
N PRO A 503 -34.69 2.92 -34.45
CA PRO A 503 -34.10 3.47 -35.66
C PRO A 503 -33.99 4.99 -35.60
N ALA A 504 -32.92 5.54 -36.18
CA ALA A 504 -32.71 6.99 -36.26
C ALA A 504 -33.84 7.67 -37.05
N ARG A 505 -34.27 8.85 -36.59
CA ARG A 505 -35.37 9.61 -37.22
C ARG A 505 -34.99 11.09 -37.32
N PRO A 506 -35.26 11.77 -38.44
CA PRO A 506 -35.00 13.21 -38.56
C PRO A 506 -35.76 14.06 -37.54
N GLU A 507 -36.94 13.59 -37.10
CA GLU A 507 -37.86 14.39 -36.29
C GLU A 507 -37.61 14.28 -34.78
N ARG A 508 -36.90 13.24 -34.30
CA ARG A 508 -36.79 12.94 -32.86
C ARG A 508 -35.43 12.35 -32.49
N ALA A 509 -34.90 12.78 -31.34
CA ALA A 509 -33.72 12.17 -30.71
C ALA A 509 -34.03 10.76 -30.15
N PHE A 510 -32.98 10.04 -29.74
CA PHE A 510 -33.06 8.71 -29.11
C PHE A 510 -34.05 8.65 -27.95
N LEU A 511 -33.96 9.60 -27.02
CA LEU A 511 -34.95 9.86 -25.98
C LEU A 511 -35.56 11.23 -26.22
N PHE A 512 -36.85 11.28 -26.58
CA PHE A 512 -37.56 12.53 -26.83
C PHE A 512 -38.35 12.99 -25.60
N ASN A 513 -39.26 12.16 -25.08
CA ASN A 513 -39.88 12.36 -23.75
C ASN A 513 -39.52 11.23 -22.78
N ASP A 514 -39.45 11.55 -21.49
CA ASP A 514 -39.03 10.60 -20.44
C ASP A 514 -39.96 9.39 -20.28
N ASP A 515 -41.25 9.54 -20.61
CA ASP A 515 -42.31 8.54 -20.45
C ASP A 515 -42.51 7.63 -21.66
N GLU A 516 -41.66 7.75 -22.67
CA GLU A 516 -41.78 6.98 -23.92
C GLU A 516 -40.88 5.75 -23.96
N ARG A 517 -39.90 5.68 -23.05
CA ARG A 517 -38.82 4.69 -23.15
C ARG A 517 -38.32 4.23 -21.79
N VAL A 518 -38.03 2.95 -21.71
CA VAL A 518 -37.61 2.26 -20.49
C VAL A 518 -36.10 1.98 -20.60
N LEU A 519 -35.29 2.93 -20.13
CA LEU A 519 -33.85 2.95 -20.37
C LEU A 519 -33.09 1.75 -19.78
N ASP A 520 -33.56 1.15 -18.69
CA ASP A 520 -32.94 -0.03 -18.10
C ASP A 520 -33.04 -1.26 -19.01
N ALA A 521 -34.11 -1.39 -19.80
CA ALA A 521 -34.23 -2.44 -20.81
C ALA A 521 -33.23 -2.24 -21.96
N ASP A 522 -33.01 -0.99 -22.40
CA ASP A 522 -32.01 -0.67 -23.42
C ASP A 522 -30.59 -0.97 -22.92
N ILE A 523 -30.26 -0.53 -21.70
CA ILE A 523 -28.96 -0.78 -21.07
C ILE A 523 -28.71 -2.28 -20.95
N ARG A 524 -29.73 -3.07 -20.60
CA ARG A 524 -29.61 -4.53 -20.50
C ARG A 524 -29.27 -5.16 -21.85
N ARG A 525 -29.99 -4.82 -22.93
CA ARG A 525 -29.71 -5.35 -24.28
C ARG A 525 -28.31 -5.01 -24.77
N ILE A 526 -27.86 -3.76 -24.53
CA ILE A 526 -26.50 -3.34 -24.89
C ILE A 526 -25.47 -4.09 -24.04
N THR A 527 -25.73 -4.28 -22.74
CA THR A 527 -24.84 -5.05 -21.84
C THR A 527 -24.73 -6.50 -22.29
N GLU A 528 -25.85 -7.12 -22.69
CA GLU A 528 -25.90 -8.50 -23.22
C GLU A 528 -25.06 -8.64 -24.50
N ASP A 529 -25.14 -7.69 -25.44
CA ASP A 529 -24.29 -7.69 -26.64
C ASP A 529 -22.80 -7.45 -26.31
N LEU A 530 -22.50 -6.55 -25.37
CA LEU A 530 -21.12 -6.33 -24.90
C LEU A 530 -20.52 -7.57 -24.24
N ALA A 531 -21.34 -8.39 -23.57
CA ALA A 531 -20.90 -9.61 -22.91
C ALA A 531 -20.78 -10.81 -23.87
N HIS A 532 -21.77 -11.00 -24.75
CA HIS A 532 -21.93 -12.25 -25.51
C HIS A 532 -22.24 -12.05 -26.99
N GLY A 533 -22.67 -10.86 -27.39
CA GLY A 533 -23.00 -10.60 -28.78
C GLY A 533 -21.81 -10.15 -29.63
N GLU A 534 -22.07 -9.98 -30.92
CA GLU A 534 -21.07 -9.68 -31.94
C GLU A 534 -21.36 -8.35 -32.67
N LEU A 535 -22.48 -7.67 -32.38
CA LEU A 535 -22.90 -6.50 -33.16
C LEU A 535 -21.99 -5.29 -32.85
N LEU A 536 -21.83 -4.95 -31.58
CA LEU A 536 -20.88 -3.92 -31.15
C LEU A 536 -19.43 -4.35 -31.38
N ALA A 537 -19.10 -5.63 -31.23
CA ALA A 537 -17.75 -6.15 -31.53
C ALA A 537 -17.38 -5.96 -33.00
N SER A 538 -18.33 -6.23 -33.91
CA SER A 538 -18.17 -6.01 -35.35
C SER A 538 -18.01 -4.52 -35.67
N ALA A 539 -18.81 -3.66 -35.01
CA ALA A 539 -18.74 -2.21 -35.19
C ALA A 539 -17.38 -1.60 -34.79
N VAL A 540 -16.65 -2.24 -33.87
CA VAL A 540 -15.32 -1.79 -33.41
C VAL A 540 -14.17 -2.70 -33.86
N SER A 541 -14.42 -3.60 -34.81
CA SER A 541 -13.45 -4.64 -35.21
C SER A 541 -12.12 -4.08 -35.71
N ASP A 542 -12.13 -2.99 -36.49
CA ASP A 542 -10.91 -2.30 -36.94
C ASP A 542 -10.10 -1.72 -35.77
N THR A 543 -10.77 -1.15 -34.77
CA THR A 543 -10.13 -0.67 -33.53
C THR A 543 -9.51 -1.82 -32.76
N LEU A 544 -10.24 -2.93 -32.64
CA LEU A 544 -9.78 -4.11 -31.91
C LEU A 544 -8.57 -4.76 -32.61
N ALA A 545 -8.59 -4.87 -33.93
CA ALA A 545 -7.46 -5.37 -34.71
C ALA A 545 -6.23 -4.46 -34.54
N SER A 546 -6.43 -3.14 -34.67
CA SER A 546 -5.37 -2.15 -34.47
C SER A 546 -4.79 -2.18 -33.05
N LEU A 547 -5.63 -2.37 -32.03
CA LEU A 547 -5.21 -2.50 -30.63
C LEU A 547 -4.34 -3.75 -30.43
N ARG A 548 -4.74 -4.89 -31.01
CA ARG A 548 -3.98 -6.15 -30.91
C ARG A 548 -2.67 -6.12 -31.71
N ASP A 549 -2.65 -5.37 -32.80
CA ASP A 549 -1.48 -5.24 -33.67
C ASP A 549 -0.48 -4.18 -33.20
N ILE A 550 -0.71 -3.55 -32.04
CA ILE A 550 0.19 -2.52 -31.52
C ILE A 550 1.62 -3.06 -31.33
N ASP A 551 1.81 -4.39 -31.25
CA ASP A 551 3.11 -5.11 -31.17
C ASP A 551 3.66 -5.62 -32.54
N ARG A 552 2.86 -5.69 -33.61
CA ARG A 552 3.25 -6.37 -34.88
C ARG A 552 4.13 -5.55 -35.82
N ALA A 553 4.35 -4.26 -35.55
CA ALA A 553 5.36 -3.45 -36.22
C ALA A 553 6.77 -3.75 -35.67
N ARG A 554 7.25 -4.95 -35.99
CA ARG A 554 8.56 -5.57 -35.72
C ARG A 554 8.97 -5.71 -34.25
N ALA A 555 8.95 -6.98 -33.85
CA ALA A 555 10.03 -7.66 -33.16
C ALA A 555 11.41 -7.02 -33.44
N VAL A 556 11.80 -6.14 -32.53
CA VAL A 556 13.16 -6.01 -32.04
C VAL A 556 13.00 -6.33 -30.56
N THR A 557 13.78 -7.31 -30.10
CA THR A 557 14.13 -7.68 -28.72
C THR A 557 13.40 -6.92 -27.60
N PRO A 558 12.92 -7.59 -26.52
CA PRO A 558 12.45 -6.88 -25.34
C PRO A 558 13.55 -5.88 -24.94
N THR A 559 13.30 -4.59 -25.16
CA THR A 559 14.19 -3.55 -24.65
C THR A 559 14.11 -3.71 -23.15
N PRO A 560 15.29 -3.80 -22.51
CA PRO A 560 15.50 -4.75 -21.45
C PRO A 560 14.61 -4.37 -20.27
N THR A 561 14.15 -5.38 -19.53
CA THR A 561 14.15 -5.32 -18.05
C THR A 561 15.29 -4.39 -17.64
N PRO A 562 15.14 -3.43 -16.70
CA PRO A 562 16.31 -2.72 -16.20
C PRO A 562 17.41 -3.77 -16.00
N THR A 563 18.45 -3.73 -16.85
CA THR A 563 19.39 -4.84 -16.94
C THR A 563 19.89 -5.02 -15.52
N PRO A 564 19.81 -6.24 -14.97
CA PRO A 564 20.29 -6.48 -13.64
C PRO A 564 21.68 -5.87 -13.59
N THR A 565 21.88 -4.95 -12.65
CA THR A 565 23.20 -4.76 -12.07
C THR A 565 23.76 -6.16 -11.93
N PRO A 566 24.92 -6.47 -12.55
CA PRO A 566 25.41 -7.84 -12.62
C PRO A 566 25.27 -8.46 -11.23
N THR A 567 24.73 -9.68 -11.15
CA THR A 567 24.93 -10.48 -9.95
C THR A 567 26.41 -10.35 -9.65
N PRO A 568 26.82 -9.83 -8.47
CA PRO A 568 28.21 -9.85 -8.14
C PRO A 568 28.61 -11.31 -8.24
N THR A 569 29.53 -11.61 -9.16
CA THR A 569 30.47 -12.70 -8.93
C THR A 569 30.88 -12.58 -7.47
N PRO A 570 30.92 -13.64 -6.66
CA PRO A 570 31.22 -13.53 -5.23
C PRO A 570 32.65 -12.98 -5.06
N THR A 571 32.78 -11.67 -5.08
CA THR A 571 33.98 -10.84 -5.00
C THR A 571 33.58 -9.36 -5.07
N ALA A 572 32.63 -8.97 -4.21
CA ALA A 572 32.55 -7.69 -3.50
C ALA A 572 31.10 -7.50 -3.00
N THR A 573 30.95 -7.36 -1.69
CA THR A 573 29.75 -6.95 -0.95
C THR A 573 28.95 -5.90 -1.73
N PRO A 574 27.60 -6.00 -1.88
CA PRO A 574 26.80 -4.95 -2.53
C PRO A 574 27.12 -3.61 -1.87
N ALA A 575 27.41 -2.59 -2.67
CA ALA A 575 27.60 -1.24 -2.15
C ALA A 575 26.29 -0.84 -1.42
N PRO A 576 26.35 -0.48 -0.14
CA PRO A 576 25.16 -0.26 0.68
C PRO A 576 24.30 0.85 0.08
N SER A 577 22.97 0.64 0.05
CA SER A 577 22.02 1.71 -0.27
C SER A 577 22.23 2.86 0.69
N THR A 578 22.59 4.03 0.16
CA THR A 578 22.83 5.20 0.98
C THR A 578 21.52 5.94 1.25
N VAL A 579 21.41 6.53 2.42
CA VAL A 579 20.19 7.10 2.96
C VAL A 579 20.54 8.29 3.86
N ASN A 580 19.80 9.38 3.80
CA ASN A 580 19.97 10.48 4.74
C ASN A 580 18.62 11.12 5.11
N VAL A 581 18.41 11.42 6.40
CA VAL A 581 17.15 12.01 6.90
C VAL A 581 16.84 13.33 6.20
N ALA A 582 17.86 14.12 5.86
CA ALA A 582 17.72 15.40 5.18
C ALA A 582 17.23 15.29 3.72
N GLU A 583 17.32 14.12 3.09
CA GLU A 583 16.77 13.91 1.74
C GLU A 583 15.25 14.12 1.69
N SER A 584 14.58 13.96 2.83
CA SER A 584 13.15 14.29 2.99
C SER A 584 12.87 15.75 2.67
N LEU A 585 13.72 16.66 3.17
CA LEU A 585 13.63 18.09 2.87
C LEU A 585 13.99 18.37 1.41
N GLU A 586 15.05 17.75 0.87
CA GLU A 586 15.45 17.96 -0.52
C GLU A 586 14.36 17.55 -1.51
N ARG A 587 13.67 16.44 -1.24
CA ARG A 587 12.49 16.02 -2.00
C ARG A 587 11.38 17.05 -1.87
N GLY A 588 11.06 17.48 -0.65
CA GLY A 588 10.04 18.51 -0.42
C GLY A 588 10.34 19.84 -1.13
N ALA A 589 11.59 20.29 -1.13
CA ALA A 589 12.02 21.51 -1.82
C ALA A 589 12.00 21.38 -3.35
N ARG A 590 12.20 20.17 -3.87
CA ARG A 590 12.09 19.88 -5.31
C ARG A 590 10.64 19.81 -5.77
N ASP A 591 9.80 19.10 -5.03
CA ASP A 591 8.42 18.77 -5.42
C ASP A 591 7.44 19.89 -5.05
N TYR A 592 7.72 20.62 -3.96
CA TYR A 592 6.84 21.62 -3.36
C TYR A 592 7.56 22.91 -2.91
N PRO A 593 8.42 23.53 -3.74
CA PRO A 593 9.29 24.64 -3.33
C PRO A 593 8.55 25.79 -2.65
N GLU A 594 7.36 26.13 -3.14
CA GLU A 594 6.55 27.27 -2.66
C GLU A 594 5.57 26.91 -1.52
N ARG A 595 5.43 25.62 -1.16
CA ARG A 595 4.55 25.24 -0.05
C ARG A 595 5.19 25.57 1.29
N VAL A 596 4.36 25.96 2.26
CA VAL A 596 4.80 26.25 3.63
C VAL A 596 5.26 24.96 4.31
N ALA A 597 6.55 24.88 4.64
CA ALA A 597 7.13 23.80 5.42
C ALA A 597 6.96 24.04 6.93
N VAL A 598 7.20 25.28 7.38
CA VAL A 598 7.10 25.66 8.80
C VAL A 598 6.27 26.93 8.94
N LEU A 599 5.30 26.91 9.85
CA LEU A 599 4.56 28.09 10.30
C LEU A 599 4.83 28.29 11.80
N PHE A 600 5.37 29.44 12.18
CA PHE A 600 5.76 29.76 13.55
C PHE A 600 5.44 31.22 13.87
N GLU A 601 4.60 31.45 14.89
CA GLU A 601 4.22 32.79 15.37
C GLU A 601 3.78 33.77 14.26
N GLY A 602 3.04 33.25 13.26
CA GLY A 602 2.53 34.02 12.12
C GLY A 602 3.52 34.15 10.94
N ALA A 603 4.79 33.81 11.12
CA ALA A 603 5.78 33.74 10.06
C ALA A 603 5.77 32.37 9.36
N THR A 604 6.07 32.36 8.06
CA THR A 604 6.15 31.15 7.24
C THR A 604 7.54 30.96 6.66
N LEU A 605 7.97 29.70 6.58
CA LEU A 605 9.08 29.27 5.73
C LEU A 605 8.54 28.26 4.73
N SER A 606 8.71 28.55 3.44
CA SER A 606 8.47 27.58 2.39
C SER A 606 9.53 26.46 2.39
N TYR A 607 9.24 25.34 1.73
CA TYR A 607 10.23 24.25 1.58
C TYR A 607 11.51 24.74 0.87
N GLY A 608 11.40 25.59 -0.15
CA GLY A 608 12.55 26.16 -0.85
C GLY A 608 13.35 27.17 -0.01
N GLU A 609 12.70 27.94 0.86
CA GLU A 609 13.40 28.80 1.83
C GLU A 609 14.08 27.99 2.94
N LEU A 610 13.41 26.96 3.44
CA LEU A 610 13.95 26.07 4.46
C LEU A 610 15.19 25.34 3.95
N ASP A 611 15.15 24.76 2.74
CA ASP A 611 16.30 24.08 2.13
C ASP A 611 17.48 25.01 1.93
N ARG A 612 17.26 26.24 1.44
CA ARG A 612 18.36 27.23 1.31
C ARG A 612 19.01 27.58 2.65
N ARG A 613 18.22 27.74 3.73
CA ARG A 613 18.76 28.01 5.07
C ARG A 613 19.53 26.80 5.62
N VAL A 614 19.00 25.60 5.41
CA VAL A 614 19.64 24.34 5.79
C VAL A 614 20.96 24.13 5.02
N ASN A 615 21.00 24.46 3.73
CA ASN A 615 22.21 24.35 2.91
C ASN A 615 23.30 25.31 3.36
N ARG A 616 22.94 26.56 3.65
CA ARG A 616 23.85 27.54 4.24
C ARG A 616 24.45 27.03 5.54
N LEU A 617 23.61 26.48 6.43
CA LEU A 617 24.10 25.91 7.68
C LEU A 617 25.03 24.72 7.44
N ALA A 618 24.66 23.79 6.57
CA ALA A 618 25.50 22.64 6.25
C ALA A 618 26.89 23.10 5.76
N ASN A 619 26.94 24.10 4.88
CA ASN A 619 28.20 24.67 4.40
C ASN A 619 28.98 25.40 5.51
N THR A 620 28.32 26.16 6.39
CA THR A 620 28.97 26.76 7.57
C THR A 620 29.57 25.68 8.47
N LEU A 621 28.84 24.60 8.76
CA LEU A 621 29.35 23.50 9.57
C LEU A 621 30.58 22.83 8.91
N ARG A 622 30.56 22.68 7.58
CA ARG A 622 31.71 22.18 6.82
C ARG A 622 32.93 23.09 6.93
N GLU A 623 32.74 24.42 6.86
CA GLU A 623 33.81 25.40 7.01
C GLU A 623 34.40 25.41 8.43
N LEU A 624 33.57 25.11 9.43
CA LEU A 624 33.98 24.85 10.82
C LEU A 624 34.53 23.42 11.01
N GLY A 625 34.82 22.69 9.93
CA GLY A 625 35.43 21.36 10.00
C GLY A 625 34.54 20.26 10.57
N VAL A 626 33.22 20.46 10.69
CA VAL A 626 32.27 19.43 11.13
C VAL A 626 31.98 18.46 9.99
N GLY A 627 32.18 17.16 10.25
CA GLY A 627 32.00 16.09 9.28
C GLY A 627 31.25 14.87 9.80
N ARG A 628 31.32 13.77 9.04
CA ARG A 628 30.66 12.50 9.38
C ARG A 628 31.11 11.99 10.74
N GLY A 629 30.15 11.64 11.58
CA GLY A 629 30.39 11.11 12.93
C GLY A 629 30.68 12.17 14.00
N ASP A 630 30.92 13.44 13.64
CA ASP A 630 31.05 14.52 14.63
C ASP A 630 29.70 14.76 15.33
N ARG A 631 29.72 14.99 16.65
CA ARG A 631 28.51 15.26 17.43
C ARG A 631 28.30 16.77 17.51
N VAL A 632 27.11 17.22 17.12
CA VAL A 632 26.71 18.63 17.21
C VAL A 632 25.51 18.74 18.13
N ALA A 633 25.69 19.43 19.25
CA ALA A 633 24.65 19.62 20.25
C ALA A 633 23.65 20.72 19.85
N LEU A 634 22.37 20.44 20.04
CA LEU A 634 21.25 21.34 19.79
C LEU A 634 20.62 21.73 21.12
N LEU A 635 21.06 22.86 21.69
CA LEU A 635 20.49 23.45 22.90
C LEU A 635 19.55 24.59 22.51
N LEU A 636 18.43 24.25 21.87
CA LEU A 636 17.51 25.21 21.29
C LEU A 636 16.07 24.96 21.74
N PRO A 637 15.28 26.03 21.99
CA PRO A 637 13.85 25.90 22.20
C PRO A 637 13.12 25.53 20.90
N ASN A 638 11.83 25.20 21.01
CA ASN A 638 10.94 24.95 19.87
C ASN A 638 10.79 26.20 19.00
N THR A 639 11.66 26.31 17.99
CA THR A 639 11.78 27.43 17.05
C THR A 639 12.20 26.88 15.68
N PRO A 640 11.99 27.64 14.58
CA PRO A 640 12.46 27.23 13.26
C PRO A 640 13.97 26.97 13.21
N ASP A 641 14.75 27.64 14.06
CA ASP A 641 16.20 27.46 14.16
C ASP A 641 16.58 26.04 14.57
N PHE A 642 15.78 25.37 15.41
CA PHE A 642 16.01 23.95 15.72
C PHE A 642 15.88 23.09 14.46
N VAL A 643 14.84 23.32 13.65
CA VAL A 643 14.56 22.55 12.42
C VAL A 643 15.70 22.73 11.41
N ILE A 644 16.14 23.98 11.22
CA ILE A 644 17.27 24.33 10.36
C ILE A 644 18.54 23.66 10.88
N ALA A 645 18.81 23.79 12.19
CA ALA A 645 19.98 23.23 12.86
C ALA A 645 20.08 21.71 12.68
N TYR A 646 19.00 21.01 13.02
CA TYR A 646 18.91 19.57 12.90
C TYR A 646 19.17 19.11 11.46
N LEU A 647 18.46 19.65 10.47
CA LEU A 647 18.59 19.21 9.07
C LEU A 647 19.95 19.58 8.46
N GLY A 648 20.56 20.69 8.89
CA GLY A 648 21.92 21.06 8.44
C GLY A 648 22.98 20.10 8.95
N ILE A 649 22.86 19.65 10.21
CA ILE A 649 23.70 18.58 10.78
C ILE A 649 23.50 17.28 10.00
N GLN A 650 22.25 16.90 9.75
CA GLN A 650 21.92 15.70 8.97
C GLN A 650 22.53 15.75 7.56
N LYS A 651 22.43 16.90 6.85
CA LYS A 651 23.03 17.04 5.52
C LYS A 651 24.54 16.84 5.52
N ARG A 652 25.25 17.08 6.63
CA ARG A 652 26.70 16.85 6.77
C ARG A 652 27.06 15.42 7.19
N GLY A 653 26.08 14.56 7.44
CA GLY A 653 26.31 13.23 8.01
C GLY A 653 26.81 13.27 9.45
N ALA A 654 26.69 14.42 10.11
CA ALA A 654 27.05 14.60 11.51
C ALA A 654 25.89 14.10 12.40
N ILE A 655 26.21 13.83 13.67
CA ILE A 655 25.27 13.27 14.64
C ILE A 655 24.64 14.42 15.44
N ALA A 656 23.33 14.60 15.32
CA ALA A 656 22.60 15.60 16.10
C ALA A 656 22.40 15.11 17.55
N VAL A 657 22.85 15.89 18.52
CA VAL A 657 22.62 15.61 19.95
C VAL A 657 21.60 16.60 20.47
N SER A 658 20.37 16.13 20.68
CA SER A 658 19.27 16.98 21.08
C SER A 658 19.24 17.19 22.59
N VAL A 659 19.42 18.45 23.03
CA VAL A 659 19.63 18.79 24.44
C VAL A 659 18.49 19.66 24.96
N SER A 660 17.98 19.33 26.14
CA SER A 660 16.93 20.12 26.79
C SER A 660 17.44 21.49 27.22
N PRO A 661 16.78 22.60 26.83
CA PRO A 661 17.10 23.95 27.32
C PRO A 661 16.92 24.14 28.83
N ALA A 662 16.32 23.17 29.52
CA ALA A 662 16.10 23.22 30.97
C ALA A 662 17.25 22.64 31.80
N LEU A 663 18.25 22.01 31.16
CA LEU A 663 19.40 21.42 31.87
C LEU A 663 20.27 22.50 32.52
N LYS A 664 20.83 22.18 33.68
CA LYS A 664 21.75 23.05 34.42
C LYS A 664 23.21 22.87 33.95
N PRO A 665 24.13 23.81 34.27
CA PRO A 665 25.52 23.74 33.82
C PRO A 665 26.20 22.38 34.10
N ALA A 666 26.02 21.79 35.27
CA ALA A 666 26.60 20.47 35.60
C ALA A 666 26.02 19.32 34.75
N GLU A 667 24.71 19.35 34.45
CA GLU A 667 24.06 18.36 33.57
C GLU A 667 24.53 18.55 32.11
N LEU A 668 24.74 19.81 31.68
CA LEU A 668 25.30 20.14 30.37
C LEU A 668 26.75 19.69 30.25
N GLU A 669 27.58 19.92 31.27
CA GLU A 669 28.96 19.46 31.36
C GLU A 669 29.05 17.96 31.12
N PHE A 670 28.27 17.20 31.89
CA PHE A 670 28.22 15.75 31.80
C PHE A 670 27.80 15.29 30.40
N LEU A 671 26.69 15.80 29.87
CA LEU A 671 26.13 15.35 28.60
C LEU A 671 27.08 15.67 27.43
N LEU A 672 27.57 16.91 27.37
CA LEU A 672 28.45 17.36 26.30
C LEU A 672 29.82 16.66 26.37
N GLY A 673 30.31 16.39 27.58
CA GLY A 673 31.51 15.58 27.80
C GLY A 673 31.32 14.12 27.38
N ASP A 674 30.20 13.48 27.73
CA ASP A 674 29.93 12.07 27.41
C ASP A 674 29.79 11.83 25.89
N CYS A 675 29.04 12.69 25.19
CA CYS A 675 28.95 12.63 23.73
C CYS A 675 30.18 13.20 23.02
N THR A 676 31.08 13.88 23.75
CA THR A 676 32.24 14.61 23.20
C THR A 676 31.81 15.51 22.04
N ALA A 677 30.87 16.42 22.31
CA ALA A 677 30.33 17.34 21.31
C ALA A 677 31.41 18.28 20.78
N LYS A 678 31.52 18.37 19.46
CA LYS A 678 32.48 19.24 18.75
C LYS A 678 31.95 20.67 18.60
N ALA A 679 30.65 20.79 18.37
CA ALA A 679 29.97 22.07 18.23
C ALA A 679 28.65 22.09 19.00
N ILE A 680 28.23 23.28 19.43
CA ILE A 680 26.90 23.51 20.00
C ILE A 680 26.21 24.68 19.29
N LEU A 681 24.95 24.49 18.94
CA LEU A 681 24.06 25.54 18.47
C LEU A 681 23.07 25.87 19.58
N SER A 682 22.99 27.15 19.95
CA SER A 682 22.12 27.62 21.02
C SER A 682 21.73 29.08 20.85
N THR A 683 20.85 29.61 21.70
CA THR A 683 20.67 31.06 21.83
C THR A 683 21.78 31.63 22.71
N SER A 684 22.10 32.91 22.54
CA SER A 684 23.18 33.58 23.31
C SER A 684 22.97 33.43 24.82
N ALA A 685 21.71 33.51 25.28
CA ALA A 685 21.36 33.38 26.69
C ALA A 685 21.54 31.96 27.26
N LEU A 686 21.29 30.93 26.46
CA LEU A 686 21.50 29.54 26.88
C LEU A 686 22.97 29.15 26.76
N LEU A 687 23.67 29.63 25.74
CA LEU A 687 25.09 29.40 25.52
C LEU A 687 25.96 29.92 26.66
N ALA A 688 25.53 31.00 27.34
CA ALA A 688 26.18 31.52 28.53
C ALA A 688 26.14 30.58 29.76
N GLN A 689 25.23 29.59 29.76
CA GLN A 689 25.12 28.58 30.81
C GLN A 689 25.90 27.30 30.48
N VAL A 690 26.41 27.19 29.25
CA VAL A 690 27.20 26.05 28.82
C VAL A 690 28.60 26.20 29.44
N PRO A 691 29.14 25.17 30.10
CA PRO A 691 30.52 25.17 30.58
C PRO A 691 31.54 25.24 29.45
N GLU A 692 32.77 25.63 29.75
CA GLU A 692 33.89 25.49 28.83
C GLU A 692 34.37 24.03 28.85
N LEU A 693 34.50 23.43 27.66
CA LEU A 693 34.87 22.02 27.48
C LEU A 693 35.88 21.93 26.36
N ASP A 694 36.97 21.19 26.57
CA ASP A 694 38.05 21.03 25.58
C ASP A 694 37.56 20.41 24.26
N SER A 695 36.52 19.58 24.31
CA SER A 695 35.94 18.97 23.10
C SER A 695 35.13 19.95 22.25
N LEU A 696 34.68 21.07 22.84
CA LEU A 696 33.71 21.98 22.23
C LEU A 696 34.43 23.10 21.46
N GLU A 697 34.90 22.78 20.26
CA GLU A 697 35.65 23.70 19.38
C GLU A 697 34.81 24.90 18.92
N HIS A 698 33.49 24.72 18.77
CA HIS A 698 32.61 25.75 18.20
C HIS A 698 31.34 25.99 19.02
N ARG A 699 31.11 27.27 19.35
CA ARG A 699 29.94 27.75 20.09
C ARG A 699 29.16 28.75 19.23
N LEU A 700 28.02 28.32 18.70
CA LEU A 700 27.27 29.08 17.69
C LEU A 700 25.96 29.61 18.28
N ALA A 701 25.87 30.93 18.41
CA ALA A 701 24.64 31.62 18.81
C ALA A 701 23.71 31.85 17.60
N VAL A 702 22.46 31.40 17.66
CA VAL A 702 21.48 31.54 16.56
C VAL A 702 20.83 32.92 16.48
N ASP A 703 20.90 33.70 17.56
CA ASP A 703 20.22 34.99 17.74
C ASP A 703 21.18 36.18 17.85
N ALA A 704 22.48 35.97 17.65
CA ALA A 704 23.49 37.03 17.69
C ALA A 704 23.82 37.55 16.29
N ASP A 705 23.92 38.87 16.12
CA ASP A 705 24.27 39.51 14.84
C ASP A 705 25.66 39.10 14.32
N GLU A 706 26.60 38.78 15.22
CA GLU A 706 27.91 38.22 14.86
C GLU A 706 27.95 36.67 14.89
N GLY A 707 26.82 36.01 15.18
CA GLY A 707 26.69 34.56 15.29
C GLY A 707 26.26 33.87 14.00
N LEU A 708 25.39 32.87 14.11
CA LEU A 708 24.92 32.05 12.99
C LEU A 708 24.28 32.88 11.85
N PRO A 709 23.44 33.91 12.10
CA PRO A 709 22.86 34.73 11.03
C PRO A 709 23.92 35.32 10.07
N ARG A 710 25.04 35.83 10.59
CA ARG A 710 26.13 36.37 9.77
C ARG A 710 26.88 35.29 9.00
N LEU A 711 27.15 34.14 9.63
CA LEU A 711 27.79 33.01 8.96
C LEU A 711 26.90 32.46 7.83
N LEU A 712 25.59 32.33 8.07
CA LEU A 712 24.62 31.90 7.05
C LEU A 712 24.49 32.92 5.91
N ALA A 713 24.63 34.22 6.18
CA ALA A 713 24.59 35.25 5.15
C ALA A 713 25.76 35.13 4.16
N ALA A 714 26.94 34.71 4.66
CA ALA A 714 28.16 34.55 3.87
C ALA A 714 28.28 33.17 3.17
N ALA A 715 27.62 32.14 3.71
CA ALA A 715 27.70 30.78 3.18
C ALA A 715 26.89 30.58 1.89
N SER A 716 27.38 29.67 1.02
CA SER A 716 26.64 29.21 -0.15
C SER A 716 25.37 28.46 0.25
N ASP A 717 24.28 28.62 -0.51
CA ASP A 717 23.05 27.83 -0.37
C ASP A 717 23.04 26.56 -1.24
N ALA A 718 24.18 26.19 -1.85
CA ALA A 718 24.35 24.94 -2.55
C ALA A 718 24.98 23.88 -1.63
N ALA A 719 24.16 22.98 -1.10
CA ALA A 719 24.61 21.78 -0.40
C ALA A 719 23.69 20.60 -0.74
N ARG A 720 24.22 19.39 -0.66
CA ARG A 720 23.45 18.15 -0.76
C ARG A 720 23.68 17.31 0.48
N ALA A 721 22.71 16.48 0.82
CA ALA A 721 22.85 15.49 1.87
C ALA A 721 24.02 14.55 1.54
N GLU A 722 24.92 14.35 2.52
CA GLU A 722 25.97 13.33 2.43
C GLU A 722 25.32 11.94 2.36
N PRO A 723 25.83 11.03 1.51
CA PRO A 723 25.32 9.67 1.42
C PRO A 723 25.77 8.85 2.63
N MET A 724 24.81 8.42 3.47
CA MET A 724 25.09 7.66 4.70
C MET A 724 24.62 6.21 4.57
N ALA A 725 25.27 5.26 5.21
CA ALA A 725 24.77 3.90 5.31
C ALA A 725 23.51 3.86 6.20
N TRP A 726 22.73 2.79 6.06
CA TRP A 726 21.50 2.59 6.84
C TRP A 726 21.74 2.68 8.36
N ASP A 727 22.81 2.03 8.82
CA ASP A 727 23.19 1.96 10.24
C ASP A 727 24.14 3.07 10.68
N ASP A 728 24.39 4.08 9.83
CA ASP A 728 25.16 5.24 10.26
C ASP A 728 24.37 6.04 11.31
N PRO A 729 24.99 6.37 12.46
CA PRO A 729 24.37 7.21 13.49
C PRO A 729 23.97 8.56 12.93
N CYS A 730 22.75 8.99 13.22
CA CYS A 730 22.20 10.28 12.81
C CYS A 730 21.83 11.18 14.00
N ALA A 731 21.45 10.58 15.13
CA ALA A 731 21.07 11.32 16.33
C ALA A 731 21.41 10.55 17.61
N ILE A 732 21.76 11.29 18.66
CA ILE A 732 21.84 10.78 20.03
C ILE A 732 20.79 11.52 20.85
N VAL A 733 19.87 10.77 21.45
CA VAL A 733 18.83 11.31 22.33
C VAL A 733 19.07 10.81 23.74
N TYR A 734 19.40 11.71 24.66
CA TYR A 734 19.65 11.35 26.05
C TYR A 734 18.34 11.08 26.79
N SER A 735 18.23 9.89 27.39
CA SER A 735 17.21 9.54 28.38
C SER A 735 17.91 9.31 29.72
N SER A 736 17.32 9.70 30.86
CA SER A 736 17.80 9.22 32.15
C SER A 736 17.56 7.71 32.18
N GLY A 737 18.60 6.87 32.21
CA GLY A 737 18.37 5.42 32.28
C GLY A 737 17.73 5.03 33.63
N THR A 738 17.34 3.76 33.77
CA THR A 738 16.95 3.16 35.07
C THR A 738 18.03 3.26 36.15
N THR A 739 19.27 3.55 35.76
CA THR A 739 20.45 3.70 36.62
C THR A 739 20.67 5.13 37.13
N GLY A 740 19.78 6.08 36.82
CA GLY A 740 19.85 7.48 37.27
C GLY A 740 20.79 8.38 36.47
N VAL A 741 21.82 7.83 35.81
CA VAL A 741 22.71 8.58 34.91
C VAL A 741 22.10 8.64 33.50
N PRO A 742 22.04 9.83 32.84
CA PRO A 742 21.61 9.95 31.45
C PRO A 742 22.43 9.09 30.48
N LYS A 743 21.75 8.34 29.62
CA LYS A 743 22.33 7.48 28.57
C LYS A 743 21.90 8.01 27.20
N GLY A 744 22.83 8.12 26.27
CA GLY A 744 22.54 8.56 24.91
C GLY A 744 22.04 7.40 24.04
N ALA A 745 20.74 7.31 23.74
CA ALA A 745 20.23 6.34 22.78
C ALA A 745 20.64 6.77 21.36
N THR A 746 21.39 5.93 20.66
CA THR A 746 21.96 6.25 19.34
C THR A 746 21.05 5.72 18.23
N LEU A 747 20.46 6.63 17.46
CA LEU A 747 19.57 6.30 16.34
C LEU A 747 20.32 6.41 15.01
N SER A 748 20.12 5.44 14.13
CA SER A 748 20.63 5.49 12.76
C SER A 748 19.72 6.28 11.82
N HIS A 749 20.24 6.65 10.65
CA HIS A 749 19.41 7.21 9.57
C HIS A 749 18.27 6.24 9.18
N GLY A 750 18.58 4.95 9.11
CA GLY A 750 17.61 3.88 8.86
C GLY A 750 16.48 3.86 9.88
N ASN A 751 16.80 3.93 11.18
CA ASN A 751 15.78 3.91 12.24
C ASN A 751 14.78 5.07 12.09
N VAL A 752 15.30 6.30 11.87
CA VAL A 752 14.46 7.50 11.75
C VAL A 752 13.60 7.48 10.49
N ILE A 753 14.15 7.03 9.36
CA ILE A 753 13.41 6.99 8.09
C ILE A 753 12.37 5.88 8.08
N SER A 754 12.72 4.68 8.56
CA SER A 754 11.76 3.57 8.69
C SER A 754 10.54 4.03 9.51
N ASN A 755 10.79 4.68 10.64
CA ASN A 755 9.71 5.18 11.48
C ASN A 755 8.87 6.30 10.86
N THR A 756 9.54 7.19 10.13
CA THR A 756 8.88 8.29 9.40
C THR A 756 7.99 7.76 8.27
N ARG A 757 8.46 6.74 7.53
CA ARG A 757 7.69 6.04 6.50
C ARG A 757 6.45 5.36 7.09
N ALA A 758 6.64 4.61 8.18
CA ALA A 758 5.55 3.96 8.89
C ALA A 758 4.49 4.99 9.31
N LYS A 759 4.87 6.10 9.95
CA LYS A 759 3.92 7.15 10.37
C LYS A 759 3.16 7.78 9.20
N ARG A 760 3.86 8.13 8.12
CA ARG A 760 3.21 8.67 6.91
C ARG A 760 2.16 7.71 6.37
N ARG A 761 2.40 6.39 6.42
CA ARG A 761 1.47 5.35 5.99
C ARG A 761 0.31 5.16 6.98
N TYR A 762 0.60 4.85 8.25
CA TYR A 762 -0.42 4.49 9.24
C TYR A 762 -1.33 5.66 9.65
N LEU A 763 -0.79 6.87 9.71
CA LEU A 763 -1.55 8.07 10.06
C LEU A 763 -2.15 8.78 8.82
N ASP A 764 -1.89 8.25 7.62
CA ASP A 764 -2.26 8.84 6.33
C ASP A 764 -1.89 10.32 6.25
N ILE A 765 -0.62 10.65 6.49
CA ILE A 765 -0.14 12.05 6.45
C ILE A 765 0.03 12.48 4.99
N ARG A 766 -0.66 13.55 4.60
CA ARG A 766 -0.74 14.05 3.22
C ARG A 766 0.01 15.38 3.07
N PRO A 767 0.45 15.74 1.85
CA PRO A 767 1.15 17.00 1.60
C PRO A 767 0.33 18.28 1.88
N ASP A 768 -0.99 18.19 2.04
CA ASP A 768 -1.90 19.29 2.39
C ASP A 768 -2.21 19.35 3.89
N ASP A 769 -1.73 18.40 4.69
CA ASP A 769 -1.93 18.42 6.13
C ASP A 769 -1.09 19.47 6.86
N ARG A 770 -1.59 19.84 8.03
CA ARG A 770 -1.03 20.87 8.90
C ARG A 770 -0.93 20.30 10.31
N LEU A 771 0.27 19.89 10.69
CA LEU A 771 0.54 19.17 11.93
C LEU A 771 0.94 20.17 13.02
N LEU A 772 0.17 20.22 14.11
CA LEU A 772 0.51 21.06 15.26
C LEU A 772 1.57 20.40 16.13
N LEU A 773 2.70 21.09 16.37
CA LEU A 773 3.79 20.66 17.23
C LEU A 773 4.05 21.68 18.33
N PHE A 774 3.77 21.29 19.57
CA PHE A 774 4.19 22.01 20.79
C PHE A 774 5.05 21.13 21.71
N MET A 775 5.16 19.84 21.40
CA MET A 775 6.00 18.89 22.14
C MET A 775 7.47 19.26 21.99
N PRO A 776 8.34 18.99 22.99
CA PRO A 776 9.73 19.39 22.90
C PRO A 776 10.45 18.76 21.71
N LEU A 777 11.07 19.60 20.86
CA LEU A 777 11.86 19.15 19.71
C LEU A 777 13.15 18.43 20.12
N PHE A 778 13.65 18.67 21.33
CA PHE A 778 14.80 17.90 21.83
C PHE A 778 14.45 16.45 22.19
N HIS A 779 13.15 16.12 22.29
CA HIS A 779 12.66 14.77 22.57
C HIS A 779 12.25 14.09 21.26
N CYS A 780 12.50 12.79 21.19
CA CYS A 780 12.27 11.99 19.98
C CYS A 780 10.81 12.04 19.49
N PHE A 781 9.82 12.23 20.39
CA PHE A 781 8.41 12.40 19.99
C PHE A 781 8.21 13.68 19.15
N GLY A 782 8.68 14.84 19.60
CA GLY A 782 8.60 16.07 18.80
C GLY A 782 9.46 15.98 17.54
N GLN A 783 10.72 15.55 17.69
CA GLN A 783 11.71 15.49 16.60
C GLN A 783 11.34 14.49 15.49
N ASN A 784 11.18 13.22 15.85
CA ASN A 784 11.07 12.15 14.86
C ASN A 784 9.60 11.88 14.51
N ALA A 785 8.69 11.90 15.49
CA ALA A 785 7.30 11.53 15.21
C ALA A 785 6.48 12.63 14.54
N VAL A 786 6.82 13.90 14.76
CA VAL A 786 6.02 15.02 14.24
C VAL A 786 6.84 15.82 13.23
N MET A 787 8.00 16.35 13.60
CA MET A 787 8.81 17.18 12.69
C MET A 787 9.28 16.37 11.46
N ASN A 788 10.03 15.27 11.64
CA ASN A 788 10.51 14.48 10.50
C ASN A 788 9.36 13.86 9.68
N ALA A 789 8.28 13.43 10.33
CA ALA A 789 7.08 12.93 9.65
C ALA A 789 6.40 13.99 8.76
N SER A 790 6.27 15.22 9.25
CA SER A 790 5.69 16.33 8.49
C SER A 790 6.52 16.65 7.25
N LEU A 791 7.85 16.76 7.41
CA LEU A 791 8.79 17.09 6.33
C LEU A 791 8.85 15.99 5.27
N TYR A 792 8.84 14.72 5.70
CA TYR A 792 8.82 13.60 4.77
C TYR A 792 7.55 13.54 3.93
N ALA A 793 6.41 13.88 4.51
CA ALA A 793 5.12 13.90 3.83
C ALA A 793 4.94 15.13 2.91
N GLY A 794 5.80 16.15 3.00
CA GLY A 794 5.60 17.42 2.29
C GLY A 794 4.51 18.30 2.93
N ALA A 795 4.15 18.03 4.18
CA ALA A 795 3.10 18.71 4.94
C ALA A 795 3.62 20.00 5.61
N THR A 796 2.72 20.80 6.21
CA THR A 796 3.12 21.98 7.00
C THR A 796 3.29 21.62 8.47
N LEU A 797 4.44 21.94 9.06
CA LEU A 797 4.69 21.93 10.49
C LEU A 797 4.23 23.25 11.13
N VAL A 798 3.12 23.21 11.86
CA VAL A 798 2.63 24.35 12.66
C VAL A 798 3.32 24.30 14.02
N LEU A 799 4.34 25.12 14.23
CA LEU A 799 5.23 25.06 15.37
C LEU A 799 4.81 26.04 16.47
N MET A 800 4.77 25.56 17.71
CA MET A 800 4.57 26.34 18.93
C MET A 800 5.72 26.12 19.92
N ARG A 801 6.06 27.18 20.67
CA ARG A 801 7.13 27.14 21.67
C ARG A 801 6.87 26.13 22.80
N ARG A 802 5.61 26.06 23.26
CA ARG A 802 5.15 25.19 24.34
C ARG A 802 3.63 25.03 24.28
N PHE A 803 3.11 24.06 25.01
CA PHE A 803 1.66 23.88 25.17
C PHE A 803 1.05 25.01 26.00
N GLU A 804 0.14 25.77 25.40
CA GLU A 804 -0.66 26.78 26.08
C GLU A 804 -2.12 26.59 25.64
N PRO A 805 -3.03 26.12 26.50
CA PRO A 805 -4.36 25.68 26.07
C PRO A 805 -5.11 26.72 25.23
N ARG A 806 -5.16 27.98 25.68
CA ARG A 806 -5.85 29.07 24.94
C ARG A 806 -5.23 29.32 23.57
N ARG A 807 -3.90 29.30 23.48
CA ARG A 807 -3.16 29.54 22.23
C ARG A 807 -3.28 28.36 21.27
N VAL A 808 -3.35 27.13 21.79
CA VAL A 808 -3.64 25.94 20.97
C VAL A 808 -5.00 26.07 20.29
N LEU A 809 -6.03 26.46 21.04
CA LEU A 809 -7.39 26.67 20.49
C LEU A 809 -7.38 27.71 19.35
N SER A 810 -6.74 28.87 19.57
CA SER A 810 -6.66 29.90 18.53
C SER A 810 -5.84 29.43 17.33
N THR A 811 -4.72 28.72 17.58
CA THR A 811 -3.85 28.20 16.52
C THR A 811 -4.56 27.15 15.65
N ILE A 812 -5.39 26.28 16.24
CA ILE A 812 -6.17 25.30 15.48
C ILE A 812 -7.05 26.01 14.44
N ALA A 813 -7.74 27.07 14.85
CA ALA A 813 -8.61 27.85 13.98
C ALA A 813 -7.83 28.72 12.97
N GLU A 814 -6.87 29.51 13.44
CA GLU A 814 -6.10 30.46 12.63
C GLU A 814 -5.22 29.76 11.59
N ALA A 815 -4.55 28.69 12.00
CA ALA A 815 -3.63 27.96 11.14
C ALA A 815 -4.32 26.81 10.40
N GLY A 816 -5.60 26.52 10.61
CA GLY A 816 -6.31 25.41 9.95
C GLY A 816 -5.65 24.05 10.21
N VAL A 817 -5.33 23.76 11.47
CA VAL A 817 -4.64 22.51 11.87
C VAL A 817 -5.51 21.30 11.49
N THR A 818 -4.95 20.35 10.75
CA THR A 818 -5.66 19.13 10.33
C THR A 818 -5.31 17.93 11.19
N MET A 819 -4.11 17.91 11.77
CA MET A 819 -3.62 16.80 12.58
C MET A 819 -3.10 17.31 13.93
N PHE A 820 -3.61 16.75 15.02
CA PHE A 820 -3.23 17.14 16.37
C PHE A 820 -2.49 15.98 17.07
N PHE A 821 -1.23 16.23 17.43
CA PHE A 821 -0.39 15.30 18.18
C PHE A 821 -0.23 15.79 19.61
N GLY A 822 -0.45 14.90 20.58
CA GLY A 822 -0.38 15.26 21.99
C GLY A 822 -0.06 14.09 22.90
N ILE A 823 -0.09 14.39 24.19
CA ILE A 823 -0.07 13.41 25.28
C ILE A 823 -1.44 13.38 25.96
N PRO A 824 -1.80 12.33 26.71
CA PRO A 824 -3.12 12.22 27.33
C PRO A 824 -3.58 13.46 28.10
N THR A 825 -2.69 14.10 28.87
CA THR A 825 -3.03 15.32 29.64
C THR A 825 -3.43 16.49 28.74
N THR A 826 -2.81 16.64 27.56
CA THR A 826 -3.19 17.69 26.61
C THR A 826 -4.59 17.45 26.04
N PHE A 827 -4.93 16.19 25.73
CA PHE A 827 -6.28 15.83 25.30
C PHE A 827 -7.30 15.99 26.42
N ALA A 828 -6.96 15.68 27.67
CA ALA A 828 -7.83 15.90 28.82
C ALA A 828 -8.16 17.39 29.01
N VAL A 829 -7.14 18.26 28.96
CA VAL A 829 -7.34 19.72 29.05
C VAL A 829 -8.19 20.26 27.90
N LEU A 830 -8.00 19.71 26.69
CA LEU A 830 -8.77 20.12 25.51
C LEU A 830 -10.19 19.57 25.50
N LEU A 831 -10.42 18.38 26.04
CA LEU A 831 -11.73 17.74 26.10
C LEU A 831 -12.77 18.65 26.77
N ASP A 832 -12.39 19.39 27.81
CA ASP A 832 -13.30 20.27 28.53
C ASP A 832 -13.41 21.67 27.90
N ARG A 833 -12.45 22.06 27.04
CA ARG A 833 -12.33 23.43 26.51
C ARG A 833 -12.69 23.58 25.03
N LEU A 834 -12.60 22.51 24.24
CA LEU A 834 -12.95 22.51 22.82
C LEU A 834 -14.47 22.36 22.65
N GLU A 835 -15.09 23.31 21.97
CA GLU A 835 -16.49 23.17 21.54
C GLU A 835 -16.60 22.21 20.35
N SER A 836 -15.65 22.25 19.42
CA SER A 836 -15.54 21.35 18.26
C SER A 836 -14.08 21.15 17.87
N LEU A 837 -13.80 20.17 17.01
CA LEU A 837 -12.45 19.90 16.49
C LEU A 837 -12.04 20.83 15.32
N GLY A 838 -12.95 21.65 14.80
CA GLY A 838 -12.67 22.55 13.68
C GLY A 838 -12.20 21.77 12.44
N SER A 839 -10.99 22.09 11.95
CA SER A 839 -10.36 21.44 10.79
C SER A 839 -9.62 20.14 11.13
N ILE A 840 -9.53 19.76 12.42
CA ILE A 840 -8.79 18.55 12.81
C ILE A 840 -9.54 17.31 12.34
N ARG A 841 -8.88 16.53 11.48
CA ARG A 841 -9.36 15.24 10.98
C ARG A 841 -8.73 14.05 11.70
N TYR A 842 -7.66 14.26 12.46
CA TYR A 842 -6.89 13.19 13.06
C TYR A 842 -6.22 13.61 14.39
N CYS A 843 -6.37 12.77 15.41
CA CYS A 843 -5.82 12.98 16.74
C CYS A 843 -4.94 11.79 17.16
N PHE A 844 -3.71 12.08 17.56
CA PHE A 844 -2.73 11.06 17.97
C PHE A 844 -2.16 11.33 19.36
N SER A 845 -2.24 10.32 20.23
CA SER A 845 -1.71 10.32 21.58
C SER A 845 -0.57 9.30 21.73
N ALA A 846 0.53 9.70 22.33
CA ALA A 846 1.64 8.81 22.68
C ALA A 846 2.40 9.31 23.92
N ALA A 847 3.59 8.74 24.18
CA ALA A 847 4.50 9.04 25.29
C ALA A 847 3.98 8.75 26.71
N ALA A 848 2.68 8.54 26.90
CA ALA A 848 2.08 8.00 28.11
C ALA A 848 0.91 7.07 27.75
N THR A 849 0.53 6.20 28.69
CA THR A 849 -0.66 5.37 28.56
C THR A 849 -1.89 6.26 28.43
N LEU A 850 -2.70 6.04 27.39
CA LEU A 850 -3.95 6.75 27.21
C LEU A 850 -5.02 6.16 28.15
N PRO A 851 -5.61 6.94 29.07
CA PRO A 851 -6.70 6.45 29.89
C PRO A 851 -7.91 6.10 29.02
N VAL A 852 -8.43 4.88 29.19
CA VAL A 852 -9.62 4.38 28.48
C VAL A 852 -10.80 5.34 28.60
N GLU A 853 -10.99 5.94 29.77
CA GLU A 853 -12.08 6.88 30.01
C GLU A 853 -11.90 8.20 29.24
N LEU A 854 -10.67 8.68 29.09
CA LEU A 854 -10.38 9.86 28.28
C LEU A 854 -10.67 9.60 26.80
N GLU A 855 -10.22 8.44 26.29
CA GLU A 855 -10.48 7.98 24.93
C GLU A 855 -11.98 7.85 24.64
N ARG A 856 -12.74 7.26 25.57
CA ARG A 856 -14.20 7.12 25.49
C ARG A 856 -14.89 8.49 25.42
N ARG A 857 -14.61 9.38 26.37
CA ARG A 857 -15.22 10.72 26.43
C ARG A 857 -14.87 11.56 25.20
N TRP A 858 -13.64 11.45 24.70
CA TRP A 858 -13.21 12.13 23.47
C TRP A 858 -14.02 11.68 22.26
N ARG A 859 -14.15 10.36 22.07
CA ARG A 859 -14.91 9.78 20.96
C ARG A 859 -16.39 10.16 21.04
N GLU A 860 -16.98 10.15 22.23
CA GLU A 860 -18.37 10.57 22.45
C GLU A 860 -18.60 12.05 22.14
N ARG A 861 -17.68 12.93 22.51
CA ARG A 861 -17.82 14.37 22.30
C ARG A 861 -17.57 14.79 20.85
N PHE A 862 -16.60 14.18 20.17
CA PHE A 862 -16.10 14.69 18.89
C PHE A 862 -16.25 13.74 17.70
N SER A 863 -16.70 12.50 17.92
CA SER A 863 -16.87 11.48 16.86
C SER A 863 -15.61 11.13 16.06
N ILE A 864 -14.43 11.54 16.53
CA ILE A 864 -13.11 11.14 16.00
C ILE A 864 -12.40 10.34 17.11
N PRO A 865 -11.89 9.12 16.83
CA PRO A 865 -11.14 8.37 17.82
C PRO A 865 -9.81 9.05 18.15
N LEU A 866 -9.36 8.85 19.40
CA LEU A 866 -8.05 9.29 19.83
C LEU A 866 -7.06 8.14 19.62
N HIS A 867 -6.31 8.17 18.52
CA HIS A 867 -5.40 7.08 18.18
C HIS A 867 -4.24 7.02 19.16
N GLN A 868 -3.94 5.83 19.67
CA GLN A 868 -2.79 5.60 20.54
C GLN A 868 -1.69 4.88 19.76
N GLY A 869 -0.46 5.39 19.88
CA GLY A 869 0.74 4.67 19.49
C GLY A 869 1.63 4.38 20.70
N TYR A 870 2.51 3.39 20.56
CA TYR A 870 3.49 3.04 21.58
C TYR A 870 4.90 2.96 20.98
N GLY A 871 5.88 3.28 21.82
CA GLY A 871 7.29 3.31 21.48
C GLY A 871 8.08 4.06 22.54
N LEU A 872 9.37 3.74 22.60
CA LEU A 872 10.40 4.33 23.46
C LEU A 872 11.40 5.12 22.60
N THR A 873 12.25 5.91 23.25
CA THR A 873 13.38 6.57 22.54
C THR A 873 14.25 5.54 21.82
N GLU A 874 14.46 4.39 22.46
CA GLU A 874 15.19 3.22 21.97
C GLU A 874 14.53 2.54 20.75
N THR A 875 13.30 2.94 20.39
CA THR A 875 12.55 2.38 19.24
C THR A 875 12.16 3.45 18.23
N SER A 876 12.87 4.57 18.20
CA SER A 876 12.57 5.70 17.32
C SER A 876 11.08 6.05 17.35
N PRO A 877 10.61 6.80 18.34
CA PRO A 877 9.44 6.54 19.21
C PRO A 877 8.14 6.00 18.58
N PHE A 878 8.16 4.89 17.82
CA PHE A 878 6.93 4.26 17.32
C PHE A 878 7.24 2.80 16.95
N ALA A 879 6.55 1.89 17.62
CA ALA A 879 6.72 0.44 17.53
C ALA A 879 5.38 -0.26 17.26
N SER A 880 4.28 0.28 17.79
CA SER A 880 2.93 -0.22 17.51
C SER A 880 1.91 0.91 17.35
N TYR A 881 0.79 0.58 16.70
CA TYR A 881 -0.25 1.52 16.35
C TYR A 881 -1.66 0.92 16.44
N ASN A 882 -2.58 1.64 17.09
CA ASN A 882 -3.98 1.26 17.17
C ASN A 882 -4.77 1.70 15.92
N HIS A 883 -5.01 0.73 15.03
CA HIS A 883 -5.51 0.92 13.66
C HIS A 883 -6.88 1.59 13.57
N ASN A 884 -7.13 2.34 12.49
CA ASN A 884 -8.41 3.03 12.27
C ASN A 884 -9.58 2.05 12.07
N GLU A 885 -9.39 1.07 11.19
CA GLU A 885 -10.45 0.15 10.74
C GLU A 885 -10.74 -0.97 11.76
N ARG A 886 -9.78 -1.24 12.66
CA ARG A 886 -9.83 -2.34 13.64
C ARG A 886 -9.50 -1.85 15.05
N TYR A 887 -9.91 -0.63 15.35
CA TYR A 887 -9.57 0.08 16.58
C TYR A 887 -10.04 -0.69 17.83
N LYS A 888 -9.13 -0.86 18.81
CA LYS A 888 -9.45 -1.49 20.11
C LYS A 888 -9.22 -0.53 21.27
N LEU A 889 -10.27 -0.30 22.06
CA LEU A 889 -10.24 0.64 23.19
C LEU A 889 -9.14 0.27 24.20
N GLY A 890 -8.30 1.22 24.58
CA GLY A 890 -7.20 1.01 25.54
C GLY A 890 -6.01 0.19 25.04
N SER A 891 -6.00 -0.17 23.76
CA SER A 891 -4.88 -0.90 23.15
C SER A 891 -3.82 0.06 22.60
N ILE A 892 -2.56 -0.35 22.70
CA ILE A 892 -1.45 0.27 21.99
C ILE A 892 -1.29 -0.26 20.56
N GLY A 893 -2.20 -1.14 20.12
CA GLY A 893 -2.30 -1.66 18.77
C GLY A 893 -1.43 -2.88 18.49
N THR A 894 -1.15 -3.10 17.21
CA THR A 894 -0.24 -4.17 16.75
C THR A 894 1.10 -3.56 16.30
N PRO A 895 2.17 -4.37 16.17
CA PRO A 895 3.45 -3.90 15.65
C PRO A 895 3.30 -3.21 14.28
N ILE A 896 4.11 -2.16 14.06
CA ILE A 896 4.21 -1.48 12.76
C ILE A 896 5.07 -2.30 11.78
N GLU A 897 4.98 -2.00 10.49
CA GLU A 897 5.78 -2.61 9.43
C GLU A 897 7.29 -2.60 9.78
N GLY A 898 7.96 -3.75 9.57
CA GLY A 898 9.37 -3.93 9.91
C GLY A 898 9.67 -4.04 11.41
N THR A 899 8.64 -4.12 12.26
CA THR A 899 8.76 -4.30 13.71
C THR A 899 8.00 -5.55 14.16
N GLU A 900 8.62 -6.33 15.04
CA GLU A 900 8.05 -7.47 15.74
C GLU A 900 7.94 -7.14 17.23
N MET A 901 6.89 -7.66 17.88
CA MET A 901 6.73 -7.57 19.32
C MET A 901 6.24 -8.89 19.89
N LYS A 902 6.64 -9.19 21.12
CA LYS A 902 6.15 -10.36 21.88
C LYS A 902 6.07 -10.05 23.37
N ILE A 903 5.38 -10.91 24.11
CA ILE A 903 5.32 -10.88 25.57
C ILE A 903 6.16 -12.04 26.11
N VAL A 904 7.02 -11.79 27.09
CA VAL A 904 7.80 -12.84 27.77
C VAL A 904 7.61 -12.81 29.27
N ASP A 905 7.73 -13.96 29.92
CA ASP A 905 7.75 -14.07 31.37
C ASP A 905 9.05 -13.48 31.93
N VAL A 906 8.93 -12.64 32.96
CA VAL A 906 10.05 -11.86 33.50
C VAL A 906 11.05 -12.73 34.27
N GLU A 907 10.63 -13.87 34.82
CA GLU A 907 11.50 -14.76 35.62
C GLU A 907 12.17 -15.81 34.75
N THR A 908 11.44 -16.40 33.81
CA THR A 908 11.88 -17.53 32.99
C THR A 908 12.36 -17.13 31.60
N GLY A 909 11.96 -15.95 31.10
CA GLY A 909 12.24 -15.49 29.73
C GLY A 909 11.45 -16.23 28.63
N ALA A 910 10.49 -17.09 29.00
CA ALA A 910 9.69 -17.84 28.05
C ALA A 910 8.64 -16.95 27.37
N ASP A 911 8.37 -17.20 26.08
CA ASP A 911 7.31 -16.53 25.34
C ASP A 911 5.94 -16.87 25.95
N LEU A 912 5.14 -15.83 26.21
CA LEU A 912 3.81 -15.95 26.80
C LEU A 912 2.70 -15.94 25.73
N SER A 913 1.65 -16.70 26.00
CA SER A 913 0.47 -16.82 25.14
C SER A 913 -0.47 -15.62 25.27
N ALA A 914 -1.42 -15.50 24.35
CA ALA A 914 -2.43 -14.45 24.38
C ALA A 914 -3.22 -14.45 25.71
N GLY A 915 -3.38 -13.26 26.30
CA GLY A 915 -4.06 -13.02 27.58
C GLY A 915 -3.12 -12.96 28.78
N GLU A 916 -1.94 -13.57 28.69
CA GLU A 916 -0.94 -13.58 29.77
C GLU A 916 -0.20 -12.24 29.85
N THR A 917 0.23 -11.87 31.06
CA THR A 917 0.94 -10.60 31.32
C THR A 917 2.41 -10.86 31.56
N GLY A 918 3.27 -10.14 30.85
CA GLY A 918 4.72 -10.21 30.97
C GLY A 918 5.41 -8.97 30.41
N GLU A 919 6.72 -9.03 30.20
CA GLU A 919 7.47 -7.93 29.59
C GLU A 919 7.25 -7.89 28.06
N ILE A 920 7.06 -6.69 27.52
CA ILE A 920 7.03 -6.47 26.07
C ILE A 920 8.46 -6.44 25.51
N LEU A 921 8.77 -7.32 24.56
CA LEU A 921 10.01 -7.28 23.76
C LEU A 921 9.73 -6.71 22.38
N ILE A 922 10.68 -5.98 21.81
CA ILE A 922 10.55 -5.29 20.52
C ILE A 922 11.79 -5.55 19.67
N ARG A 923 11.61 -5.94 18.40
CA ARG A 923 12.71 -6.12 17.45
C ARG A 923 12.33 -5.50 16.12
N GLY A 924 13.27 -4.89 15.42
CA GLY A 924 13.01 -4.36 14.08
C GLY A 924 13.88 -3.16 13.72
N GLU A 925 13.62 -2.62 12.53
CA GLU A 925 14.36 -1.48 11.97
C GLU A 925 14.25 -0.20 12.80
N ASN A 926 13.26 -0.11 13.69
CA ASN A 926 13.02 1.03 14.55
C ASN A 926 13.90 1.04 15.81
N VAL A 927 14.49 -0.10 16.18
CA VAL A 927 15.33 -0.27 17.37
C VAL A 927 16.68 0.44 17.18
N MET A 928 17.09 1.20 18.20
CA MET A 928 18.35 1.95 18.21
C MET A 928 19.58 1.06 17.99
N LEU A 929 20.69 1.66 17.58
CA LEU A 929 21.98 0.97 17.49
C LEU A 929 22.54 0.54 18.86
N GLY A 930 22.15 1.26 19.91
CA GLY A 930 22.62 1.04 21.28
C GLY A 930 22.82 2.35 22.04
N TYR A 931 23.22 2.22 23.30
CA TYR A 931 23.60 3.37 24.12
C TYR A 931 25.03 3.83 23.81
N TRP A 932 25.19 5.13 23.57
CA TRP A 932 26.46 5.75 23.19
C TRP A 932 27.55 5.44 24.22
N ARG A 933 28.63 4.78 23.76
CA ARG A 933 29.77 4.37 24.60
C ARG A 933 29.36 3.58 25.86
N ARG A 934 28.31 2.76 25.76
CA ARG A 934 27.78 1.92 26.84
C ARG A 934 27.41 0.52 26.31
N PRO A 935 28.38 -0.28 25.83
CA PRO A 935 28.10 -1.58 25.22
C PRO A 935 27.57 -2.62 26.21
N ASP A 936 27.97 -2.56 27.48
CA ASP A 936 27.46 -3.46 28.53
C ASP A 936 25.97 -3.20 28.80
N GLU A 937 25.58 -1.93 28.97
CA GLU A 937 24.17 -1.58 29.13
C GLU A 937 23.35 -1.79 27.86
N THR A 938 23.99 -1.72 26.68
CA THR A 938 23.34 -2.08 25.42
C THR A 938 23.02 -3.58 25.39
N ARG A 939 23.97 -4.45 25.71
CA ARG A 939 23.74 -5.92 25.78
C ARG A 939 22.76 -6.33 26.87
N ALA A 940 22.65 -5.54 27.94
CA ALA A 940 21.67 -5.78 28.99
C ALA A 940 20.23 -5.44 28.56
N MET A 941 20.07 -4.66 27.49
CA MET A 941 18.78 -4.12 27.03
C MET A 941 18.37 -4.69 25.67
N ILE A 942 19.34 -5.00 24.80
CA ILE A 942 19.17 -5.64 23.50
C ILE A 942 19.91 -6.98 23.56
N ASP A 943 19.17 -8.07 23.48
CA ASP A 943 19.74 -9.42 23.56
C ASP A 943 20.51 -9.80 22.28
N ALA A 944 21.09 -11.00 22.26
CA ALA A 944 21.88 -11.50 21.14
C ALA A 944 21.05 -11.71 19.86
N ASP A 945 19.73 -11.88 19.99
CA ASP A 945 18.79 -12.08 18.88
C ASP A 945 18.16 -10.76 18.40
N GLY A 946 18.60 -9.63 18.97
CA GLY A 946 18.18 -8.28 18.62
C GLY A 946 16.89 -7.81 19.28
N TRP A 947 16.38 -8.53 20.30
CA TRP A 947 15.19 -8.09 21.03
C TRP A 947 15.54 -7.05 22.09
N LEU A 948 14.90 -5.89 21.97
CA LEU A 948 14.90 -4.84 22.97
C LEU A 948 13.91 -5.20 24.10
N HIS A 949 14.42 -5.39 25.31
CA HIS A 949 13.66 -5.55 26.54
C HIS A 949 13.04 -4.21 26.97
N SER A 950 11.79 -3.94 26.59
CA SER A 950 11.21 -2.61 26.76
C SER A 950 11.11 -2.17 28.23
N GLY A 951 11.05 -3.10 29.18
CA GLY A 951 10.76 -2.85 30.59
C GLY A 951 9.34 -2.36 30.88
N ASP A 952 8.44 -2.45 29.91
CA ASP A 952 7.01 -2.20 30.09
C ASP A 952 6.28 -3.55 30.16
N ALA A 953 5.39 -3.72 31.15
CA ALA A 953 4.58 -4.92 31.28
C ALA A 953 3.30 -4.77 30.46
N GLY A 954 2.99 -5.80 29.68
CA GLY A 954 1.80 -5.83 28.86
C GLY A 954 1.25 -7.23 28.67
N ARG A 955 0.13 -7.27 27.97
CA ARG A 955 -0.49 -8.51 27.48
C ARG A 955 -0.87 -8.33 26.02
N MET A 956 -0.83 -9.42 25.27
CA MET A 956 -1.31 -9.49 23.89
C MET A 956 -2.64 -10.22 23.86
N ASP A 957 -3.62 -9.77 23.07
CA ASP A 957 -4.85 -10.53 22.85
C ASP A 957 -4.78 -11.48 21.65
N LEU A 958 -5.84 -12.26 21.42
CA LEU A 958 -5.88 -13.28 20.37
C LEU A 958 -5.81 -12.70 18.95
N ASP A 959 -6.11 -11.42 18.76
CA ASP A 959 -6.00 -10.75 17.46
C ASP A 959 -4.65 -10.04 17.31
N GLY A 960 -3.70 -10.25 18.24
CA GLY A 960 -2.35 -9.67 18.21
C GLY A 960 -2.28 -8.22 18.71
N TYR A 961 -3.32 -7.70 19.37
CA TYR A 961 -3.31 -6.34 19.93
C TYR A 961 -2.65 -6.33 21.31
N PHE A 962 -1.75 -5.39 21.52
CA PHE A 962 -1.02 -5.21 22.77
C PHE A 962 -1.73 -4.22 23.69
N TYR A 963 -1.67 -4.48 24.99
CA TYR A 963 -2.21 -3.65 26.06
C TYR A 963 -1.13 -3.44 27.12
N LEU A 964 -0.93 -2.20 27.54
CA LEU A 964 -0.07 -1.89 28.68
C LEU A 964 -0.82 -2.19 29.98
N VAL A 965 -0.20 -2.96 30.88
CA VAL A 965 -0.76 -3.34 32.18
C VAL A 965 -0.10 -2.55 33.31
N ASP A 966 1.22 -2.46 33.30
CA ASP A 966 2.01 -1.72 34.30
C ASP A 966 3.38 -1.34 33.71
N ARG A 967 4.14 -0.47 34.38
CA ARG A 967 5.54 -0.23 34.06
C ARG A 967 6.42 -0.99 35.04
N LEU A 968 7.22 -1.94 34.54
CA LEU A 968 8.27 -2.57 35.37
C LEU A 968 9.39 -1.57 35.68
N LYS A 969 9.58 -0.58 34.80
CA LYS A 969 10.52 0.54 35.00
C LYS A 969 9.93 1.63 35.89
N ASP A 970 10.61 1.93 36.98
CA ASP A 970 10.32 3.04 37.90
C ASP A 970 10.65 4.38 37.22
N MET A 971 9.72 4.93 36.42
CA MET A 971 9.86 6.20 35.69
C MET A 971 8.61 7.06 35.85
N ILE A 972 8.79 8.31 36.27
CA ILE A 972 7.76 9.34 36.46
C ILE A 972 7.67 10.20 35.20
N ASN A 973 6.46 10.45 34.69
CA ASN A 973 6.22 11.29 33.52
C ASN A 973 5.56 12.61 33.91
N VAL A 974 6.35 13.68 33.96
CA VAL A 974 5.91 15.03 34.34
C VAL A 974 5.67 15.86 33.09
N GLY A 975 4.42 15.97 32.65
CA GLY A 975 4.04 16.80 31.49
C GLY A 975 4.70 16.36 30.18
N GLY A 976 5.01 15.07 30.03
CA GLY A 976 5.73 14.52 28.88
C GLY A 976 7.25 14.43 29.07
N LEU A 977 7.80 15.01 30.15
CA LEU A 977 9.21 14.91 30.52
C LEU A 977 9.44 13.70 31.41
N LYS A 978 10.50 12.93 31.13
CA LYS A 978 10.83 11.71 31.89
C LYS A 978 11.71 12.05 33.08
N VAL A 979 11.29 11.64 34.27
CA VAL A 979 12.04 11.76 35.53
C VAL A 979 12.20 10.38 36.12
N TYR A 980 13.43 9.98 36.41
CA TYR A 980 13.71 8.67 37.00
C TYR A 980 14.02 8.88 38.49
N PRO A 981 13.31 8.21 39.41
CA PRO A 981 13.51 8.35 40.84
C PRO A 981 14.97 8.25 41.28
N ALA A 982 15.73 7.30 40.74
CA ALA A 982 17.13 7.08 41.06
C ALA A 982 18.03 8.32 40.81
N GLU A 983 17.71 9.13 39.79
CA GLU A 983 18.44 10.36 39.47
C GLU A 983 18.26 11.41 40.58
N VAL A 984 17.02 11.56 41.06
CA VAL A 984 16.66 12.50 42.12
C VAL A 984 17.14 11.99 43.49
N GLU A 985 17.00 10.68 43.75
CA GLU A 985 17.50 10.00 44.94
C GLU A 985 19.02 10.12 45.05
N GLY A 986 19.74 9.97 43.95
CA GLY A 986 21.19 10.09 43.89
C GLY A 986 21.68 11.49 44.23
N VAL A 987 20.96 12.54 43.82
CA VAL A 987 21.26 13.92 44.21
C VAL A 987 20.97 14.14 45.69
N LEU A 988 19.81 13.72 46.18
CA LEU A 988 19.45 13.92 47.59
C LEU A 988 20.33 13.12 48.56
N HIS A 989 20.85 11.95 48.15
CA HIS A 989 21.85 11.20 48.92
C HIS A 989 23.18 11.96 49.09
N GLN A 990 23.51 12.93 48.23
CA GLN A 990 24.72 13.75 48.39
C GLN A 990 24.58 14.79 49.51
N HIS A 991 23.37 15.01 50.04
CA HIS A 991 23.14 15.94 51.13
C HIS A 991 23.52 15.29 52.48
N PRO A 992 24.44 15.85 53.29
CA PRO A 992 24.95 15.20 54.51
C PRO A 992 23.90 14.83 55.56
N ALA A 993 22.76 15.52 55.54
CA ALA A 993 21.64 15.30 56.47
C ALA A 993 20.66 14.18 56.05
N VAL A 994 20.82 13.55 54.88
CA VAL A 994 19.89 12.53 54.36
C VAL A 994 20.46 11.14 54.61
N ALA A 995 19.70 10.28 55.32
CA ALA A 995 20.06 8.88 55.57
C ALA A 995 19.42 7.91 54.57
N GLU A 996 18.13 8.09 54.28
CA GLU A 996 17.42 7.30 53.28
C GLU A 996 16.44 8.17 52.50
N ILE A 997 16.14 7.77 51.26
CA ILE A 997 15.15 8.46 50.44
C ILE A 997 14.42 7.49 49.51
N ALA A 998 13.15 7.79 49.27
CA ALA A 998 12.37 7.20 48.20
C ALA A 998 11.67 8.29 47.38
N VAL A 999 11.95 8.32 46.09
CA VAL A 999 11.28 9.17 45.11
C VAL A 999 10.28 8.32 44.32
N PHE A 1000 9.11 8.86 44.08
CA PHE A 1000 8.02 8.19 43.37
C PHE A 1000 7.07 9.18 42.71
N GLY A 1001 6.38 8.73 41.66
CA GLY A 1001 5.33 9.50 40.99
C GLY A 1001 4.01 9.41 41.76
N VAL A 1002 3.31 10.53 41.87
CA VAL A 1002 1.92 10.61 42.31
C VAL A 1002 1.09 11.22 41.18
N GLU A 1003 -0.13 10.73 40.99
CA GLU A 1003 -1.03 11.23 39.95
C GLU A 1003 -1.27 12.74 40.11
N ASP A 1004 -1.14 13.47 39.02
CA ASP A 1004 -1.44 14.89 38.96
C ASP A 1004 -2.37 15.20 37.79
N ALA A 1005 -3.41 15.98 38.07
CA ALA A 1005 -4.47 16.25 37.11
C ALA A 1005 -3.99 17.01 35.85
N PHE A 1006 -2.84 17.70 35.90
CA PHE A 1006 -2.36 18.55 34.81
C PHE A 1006 -1.08 18.01 34.16
N LEU A 1007 -0.14 17.51 34.96
CA LEU A 1007 1.15 16.99 34.53
C LEU A 1007 1.13 15.49 34.27
N GLY A 1008 0.06 14.79 34.65
CA GLY A 1008 -0.03 13.33 34.58
C GLY A 1008 0.56 12.73 35.85
N GLU A 1009 1.84 12.98 36.10
CA GLU A 1009 2.49 12.65 37.37
C GLU A 1009 3.27 13.86 37.91
N GLN A 1010 3.37 13.96 39.23
CA GLN A 1010 4.29 14.83 39.95
C GLN A 1010 5.34 14.03 40.72
N VAL A 1011 6.51 14.62 40.90
CA VAL A 1011 7.63 14.00 41.62
C VAL A 1011 7.44 14.22 43.12
N HIS A 1012 7.26 13.15 43.89
CA HIS A 1012 7.21 13.17 45.35
C HIS A 1012 8.45 12.49 45.94
N ALA A 1013 8.86 12.91 47.14
CA ALA A 1013 9.92 12.25 47.88
C ALA A 1013 9.59 12.07 49.35
N HIS A 1014 9.93 10.92 49.92
CA HIS A 1014 9.99 10.70 51.36
C HIS A 1014 11.45 10.59 51.78
N VAL A 1015 11.85 11.35 52.79
CA VAL A 1015 13.25 11.47 53.24
C VAL A 1015 13.34 11.13 54.71
N VAL A 1016 14.29 10.25 55.05
CA VAL A 1016 14.70 9.95 56.43
C VAL A 1016 16.00 10.72 56.69
N LEU A 1017 16.05 11.48 57.78
CA LEU A 1017 17.23 12.25 58.14
C LEU A 1017 18.29 11.39 58.83
N ALA A 1018 19.56 11.78 58.68
CA ALA A 1018 20.65 11.21 59.45
C ALA A 1018 20.51 11.54 60.94
N GLU A 1019 21.00 10.63 61.80
CA GLU A 1019 20.91 10.79 63.25
C GLU A 1019 21.56 12.10 63.71
N GLY A 1020 20.80 12.95 64.43
CA GLY A 1020 21.25 14.26 64.90
C GLY A 1020 21.22 15.39 63.85
N ALA A 1021 20.73 15.14 62.63
CA ALA A 1021 20.57 16.17 61.62
C ALA A 1021 19.24 16.94 61.78
N ASP A 1022 19.31 18.27 61.68
CA ASP A 1022 18.14 19.16 61.68
C ASP A 1022 18.13 19.97 60.38
N VAL A 1023 17.34 19.50 59.40
CA VAL A 1023 17.19 20.14 58.09
C VAL A 1023 15.73 20.12 57.65
N GLY A 1024 15.25 21.25 57.11
CA GLY A 1024 13.88 21.38 56.62
C GLY A 1024 13.72 20.98 55.15
N VAL A 1025 12.48 20.63 54.76
CA VAL A 1025 12.08 20.34 53.36
C VAL A 1025 12.52 21.43 52.38
N ALA A 1026 12.38 22.71 52.77
CA ALA A 1026 12.73 23.84 51.91
C ALA A 1026 14.23 23.86 51.53
N GLU A 1027 15.09 23.42 52.43
CA GLU A 1027 16.54 23.34 52.20
C GLU A 1027 16.90 22.17 51.29
N LEU A 1028 16.28 20.99 51.48
CA LEU A 1028 16.47 19.85 50.57
C LEU A 1028 15.96 20.15 49.15
N GLN A 1029 14.80 20.81 49.02
CA GLN A 1029 14.30 21.27 47.72
C GLN A 1029 15.20 22.31 47.07
N ARG A 1030 15.79 23.23 47.86
CA ARG A 1030 16.79 24.19 47.37
C ARG A 1030 18.04 23.46 46.87
N PHE A 1031 18.55 22.49 47.63
CA PHE A 1031 19.70 21.68 47.26
C PHE A 1031 19.50 20.96 45.92
N CYS A 1032 18.31 20.40 45.68
CA CYS A 1032 17.93 19.84 44.38
C CYS A 1032 17.86 20.90 43.28
N ARG A 1033 17.17 22.03 43.51
CA ARG A 1033 17.00 23.11 42.51
C ARG A 1033 18.32 23.66 41.98
N GLU A 1034 19.37 23.63 42.80
CA GLU A 1034 20.71 24.08 42.41
C GLU A 1034 21.44 23.08 41.49
N ARG A 1035 21.06 21.80 41.50
CA ARG A 1035 21.84 20.70 40.89
C ARG A 1035 21.15 19.99 39.74
N ILE A 1036 19.82 19.98 39.71
CA ILE A 1036 19.02 19.32 38.67
C ILE A 1036 17.96 20.24 38.10
N ALA A 1037 17.53 19.95 36.87
CA ALA A 1037 16.44 20.67 36.21
C ALA A 1037 15.17 20.72 37.08
N ASN A 1038 14.49 21.88 37.09
CA ASN A 1038 13.37 22.15 38.00
C ASN A 1038 12.23 21.13 37.92
N PHE A 1039 11.97 20.53 36.75
CA PHE A 1039 10.91 19.53 36.58
C PHE A 1039 11.22 18.18 37.25
N LYS A 1040 12.48 17.92 37.61
CA LYS A 1040 12.93 16.74 38.35
C LYS A 1040 12.87 16.93 39.86
N VAL A 1041 12.78 18.18 40.33
CA VAL A 1041 12.77 18.50 41.77
C VAL A 1041 11.45 18.04 42.37
N PRO A 1042 11.46 17.27 43.48
CA PRO A 1042 10.23 16.87 44.15
C PRO A 1042 9.42 18.08 44.61
N THR A 1043 8.20 18.21 44.10
CA THR A 1043 7.27 19.30 44.41
C THR A 1043 6.72 19.16 45.83
N VAL A 1044 6.56 17.92 46.29
CA VAL A 1044 6.18 17.56 47.65
C VAL A 1044 7.24 16.65 48.25
N MET A 1045 7.76 17.03 49.43
CA MET A 1045 8.65 16.19 50.22
C MET A 1045 8.11 16.00 51.63
N HIS A 1046 8.15 14.78 52.13
CA HIS A 1046 7.82 14.45 53.52
C HIS A 1046 9.07 13.97 54.25
N LEU A 1047 9.36 14.57 55.39
CA LEU A 1047 10.30 14.00 56.35
C LEU A 1047 9.57 12.91 57.11
N VAL A 1048 10.10 11.70 57.10
CA VAL A 1048 9.50 10.52 57.73
C VAL A 1048 10.53 9.83 58.62
N ASP A 1049 10.07 9.18 59.69
CA ASP A 1049 10.94 8.47 60.61
C ASP A 1049 11.54 7.20 59.95
N GLU A 1050 10.80 6.55 59.05
CA GLU A 1050 11.24 5.36 58.33
C GLU A 1050 10.57 5.20 56.95
N LEU A 1051 11.22 4.44 56.06
CA LEU A 1051 10.66 4.03 54.77
C LEU A 1051 10.14 2.58 54.85
N PRO A 1052 8.97 2.27 54.24
CA PRO A 1052 8.44 0.92 54.24
C PRO A 1052 9.33 0.00 53.40
N LYS A 1053 9.88 -1.07 53.99
CA LYS A 1053 10.80 -2.00 53.33
C LYS A 1053 10.20 -3.40 53.17
N GLY A 1054 10.58 -4.10 52.11
CA GLY A 1054 10.24 -5.50 51.87
C GLY A 1054 11.18 -6.47 52.60
N ARG A 1055 10.93 -7.77 52.49
CA ARG A 1055 11.73 -8.84 53.13
C ARG A 1055 13.21 -8.85 52.70
N THR A 1056 13.54 -8.21 51.58
CA THR A 1056 14.90 -8.05 51.04
C THR A 1056 15.57 -6.72 51.43
N GLY A 1057 14.94 -5.91 52.29
CA GLY A 1057 15.43 -4.59 52.71
C GLY A 1057 15.20 -3.46 51.70
N LYS A 1058 14.67 -3.75 50.50
CA LYS A 1058 14.33 -2.74 49.49
C LYS A 1058 13.08 -1.94 49.87
N VAL A 1059 13.09 -0.63 49.61
CA VAL A 1059 11.95 0.25 49.86
C VAL A 1059 10.79 -0.09 48.93
N LEU A 1060 9.59 -0.26 49.50
CA LEU A 1060 8.35 -0.58 48.80
C LEU A 1060 7.63 0.69 48.37
N LYS A 1061 8.11 1.32 47.29
CA LYS A 1061 7.55 2.57 46.74
C LYS A 1061 6.05 2.49 46.42
N ARG A 1062 5.53 1.31 46.06
CA ARG A 1062 4.09 1.08 45.86
C ARG A 1062 3.25 1.38 47.11
N LEU A 1063 3.78 1.15 48.31
CA LEU A 1063 3.07 1.47 49.56
C LEU A 1063 3.09 2.97 49.86
N LEU A 1064 4.13 3.67 49.41
CA LEU A 1064 4.24 5.12 49.52
C LEU A 1064 3.25 5.83 48.57
N ARG A 1065 3.12 5.34 47.33
CA ARG A 1065 2.16 5.85 46.33
C ARG A 1065 0.69 5.77 46.78
N LYS A 1066 0.34 4.84 47.66
CA LYS A 1066 -1.03 4.68 48.21
C LYS A 1066 -1.34 5.58 49.41
N ARG A 1067 -0.31 6.22 50.00
CA ARG A 1067 -0.41 7.05 51.20
C ARG A 1067 -0.24 8.55 50.91
N GLY A 1068 -0.01 8.91 49.65
CA GLY A 1068 0.20 10.28 49.16
C GLY A 1068 -1.07 10.91 48.63
#